data_AF-A0A1M3QUV7-F1
#
_entry.id   AF-A0A1M3QUV7-F1
#
_cell.length_a   1.000
_cell.length_b   1.000
_cell.length_c   1.000
_cell.angle_alpha   90.00
_cell.angle_beta   90.00
_cell.angle_gamma   90.00
#
_symmetry.space_group_name_H-M   'P 1'
#
loop_
_entity.id
_entity.type
_entity.pdbx_description
1 polymer ?
#
loop_
_entity_poly.entity_id
_entity_poly.type
_entity_poly.pdbx_seq_one_letter_code
_entity_poly.pdbx_strand_id
1 'polypeptide(L)'
;MNHITKRSIDSLGYNFIAPEYLPEGKDEYHLRNIQNRSGIDYRELTAWEIEVLVRNRNTSDNWNKILVSDAFDPELVKNCKFFGLVRIGKLEACFLEYHNLRMPVGLYNSTIISCDFGDNVVVDNVNYLSHYIIGSEVILVNISELATTSAAKFGNGIIKDGESESIRIWLEICNENGGRKVIPFTRMLPGDAWLWSKYRDDEVMLEKFKAFTQAEYDVQRGYYGKIGDRTIIKNTNIIKDVWIGSDAYIKGANKLKNLTVNSSAEAPSQIGEGCEMVNGVMGLGCKSFYGVKAIRFIMASHSQLKYGARLINSYLGNNSTISCCEVLNSLIFPSHEQHHNNSFLCAATVMGQSNMAAGATIGSNHNSRSPDGELIAGRGFWPGLCVSLKHNSKFASFNILAKGDYPAELNIPVPFALISNDMANDQLVVMPAYWFMYNLYAIARNGWKYNDRDARIEKEQRLEFDALAPDSIHEMVKAVDLLCLYTGKAYATQTGNTGKQDSWYIKTGKKLLEANDPVIDTLEILGEGFENSDRKVILIKVQQAYTIFLDLVTYYTTGQLINYIQVNNISSFPSLKRSVHFTNRIKDWLNVGGQLIPVAEVMKFRKQVHTGKIKSWDDVHQFYKIQGELYDEYKLAHALASWSVISGISGNRFNAGCFKDLLVAAVRTKEWLTKGIYESREKDYTNPFRLMVFDNKEEMEKVWGRLEDNSFINLQKKELKDFKKTVNRLVTDFRL
;
A
#
# COMPACT_ATOMS: atom_id res chain seq x y z
N MET A 1 32.98 -31.82 -3.45
CA MET A 1 33.41 -31.70 -4.87
C MET A 1 32.32 -30.96 -5.61
N ASN A 2 32.66 -29.96 -6.43
CA ASN A 2 31.67 -29.31 -7.28
C ASN A 2 31.22 -30.28 -8.37
N HIS A 3 29.92 -30.34 -8.64
CA HIS A 3 29.37 -31.14 -9.74
C HIS A 3 29.51 -30.36 -11.05
N ILE A 4 30.64 -30.54 -11.75
CA ILE A 4 30.87 -29.97 -13.08
C ILE A 4 30.58 -31.05 -14.13
N THR A 5 29.53 -30.85 -14.92
CA THR A 5 29.15 -31.75 -16.01
C THR A 5 29.74 -31.28 -17.33
N LYS A 6 30.45 -32.15 -18.05
CA LYS A 6 30.94 -31.88 -19.41
C LYS A 6 29.90 -32.31 -20.44
N ARG A 7 29.60 -31.46 -21.43
CA ARG A 7 28.70 -31.74 -22.56
C ARG A 7 29.30 -31.19 -23.86
N SER A 8 28.82 -31.66 -25.02
CA SER A 8 29.26 -31.13 -26.32
C SER A 8 28.89 -29.66 -26.47
N ILE A 9 29.71 -28.89 -27.19
CA ILE A 9 29.41 -27.49 -27.52
C ILE A 9 28.10 -27.38 -28.32
N ASP A 10 27.78 -28.37 -29.15
CA ASP A 10 26.56 -28.41 -29.95
C ASP A 10 25.28 -28.57 -29.11
N SER A 11 25.43 -28.85 -27.80
CA SER A 11 24.30 -28.87 -26.86
C SER A 11 24.08 -27.54 -26.14
N LEU A 12 24.98 -26.56 -26.31
CA LEU A 12 24.85 -25.24 -25.70
C LEU A 12 23.69 -24.47 -26.35
N GLY A 13 22.70 -24.08 -25.55
CA GLY A 13 21.49 -23.41 -26.04
C GLY A 13 20.34 -24.34 -26.43
N TYR A 14 20.52 -25.66 -26.30
CA TYR A 14 19.49 -26.67 -26.55
C TYR A 14 19.21 -27.49 -25.28
N ASN A 15 18.10 -28.24 -25.30
CA ASN A 15 17.63 -29.03 -24.15
C ASN A 15 17.37 -28.15 -22.91
N PHE A 16 16.82 -26.96 -23.11
CA PHE A 16 16.45 -26.04 -22.04
C PHE A 16 15.44 -26.68 -21.08
N ILE A 17 14.51 -27.45 -21.64
CA ILE A 17 13.56 -28.28 -20.92
C ILE A 17 14.08 -29.72 -20.94
N ALA A 18 14.17 -30.37 -19.78
CA ALA A 18 14.54 -31.77 -19.73
C ALA A 18 13.44 -32.64 -20.37
N PRO A 19 13.78 -33.72 -21.11
CA PRO A 19 12.81 -34.51 -21.88
C PRO A 19 11.59 -34.98 -21.08
N GLU A 20 11.78 -35.31 -19.80
CA GLU A 20 10.71 -35.75 -18.90
C GLU A 20 9.67 -34.66 -18.56
N TYR A 21 9.98 -33.39 -18.81
CA TYR A 21 9.09 -32.25 -18.59
C TYR A 21 8.55 -31.66 -19.91
N LEU A 22 8.82 -32.29 -21.05
CA LEU A 22 8.26 -31.89 -22.33
C LEU A 22 6.87 -32.53 -22.52
N PRO A 23 5.83 -31.74 -22.88
CA PRO A 23 4.54 -32.30 -23.25
C PRO A 23 4.63 -33.16 -24.52
N GLU A 24 3.74 -34.14 -24.64
CA GLU A 24 3.68 -35.02 -25.81
C GLU A 24 3.48 -34.21 -27.11
N GLY A 25 4.29 -34.52 -28.13
CA GLY A 25 4.25 -33.85 -29.43
C GLY A 25 4.73 -32.39 -29.42
N LYS A 26 5.30 -31.90 -28.32
CA LYS A 26 5.89 -30.56 -28.22
C LYS A 26 7.41 -30.63 -28.13
N ASP A 27 8.06 -29.58 -28.62
CA ASP A 27 9.50 -29.37 -28.48
C ASP A 27 9.82 -28.36 -27.36
N GLU A 28 11.10 -28.08 -27.14
CA GLU A 28 11.55 -27.11 -26.13
C GLU A 28 11.15 -25.65 -26.43
N TYR A 29 10.68 -25.36 -27.65
CA TYR A 29 10.34 -24.02 -28.10
C TYR A 29 8.85 -23.71 -28.02
N HIS A 30 7.97 -24.67 -27.72
CA HIS A 30 6.53 -24.45 -27.77
C HIS A 30 6.06 -23.29 -26.87
N LEU A 31 6.52 -23.20 -25.61
CA LEU A 31 6.19 -22.06 -24.73
C LEU A 31 6.79 -20.76 -25.24
N ARG A 32 8.04 -20.80 -25.71
CA ARG A 32 8.72 -19.65 -26.33
C ARG A 32 7.90 -19.10 -27.51
N ASN A 33 7.34 -19.97 -28.34
CA ASN A 33 6.50 -19.59 -29.49
C ASN A 33 5.15 -19.00 -29.06
N ILE A 34 4.56 -19.47 -27.96
CA ILE A 34 3.35 -18.86 -27.38
C ILE A 34 3.67 -17.49 -26.74
N GLN A 35 4.85 -17.37 -26.13
CA GLN A 35 5.29 -16.15 -25.44
C GLN A 35 5.69 -15.04 -26.41
N ASN A 36 6.27 -15.37 -27.56
CA ASN A 36 6.66 -14.41 -28.60
C ASN A 36 5.41 -13.96 -29.37
N ARG A 37 5.07 -12.69 -29.23
CA ARG A 37 3.90 -12.05 -29.86
C ARG A 37 4.30 -10.91 -30.79
N SER A 38 5.54 -10.92 -31.28
CA SER A 38 6.07 -9.86 -32.15
C SER A 38 5.30 -9.75 -33.49
N GLY A 39 4.69 -10.84 -33.95
CA GLY A 39 4.04 -10.90 -35.26
C GLY A 39 5.03 -10.87 -36.43
N ILE A 40 6.34 -11.02 -36.15
CA ILE A 40 7.39 -11.05 -37.17
C ILE A 40 7.40 -12.42 -37.84
N ASP A 41 7.34 -12.41 -39.16
CA ASP A 41 7.61 -13.58 -39.99
C ASP A 41 9.13 -13.76 -40.13
N TYR A 42 9.61 -14.93 -39.74
CA TYR A 42 11.04 -15.25 -39.74
C TYR A 42 11.39 -16.17 -40.91
N ARG A 43 12.51 -15.87 -41.57
CA ARG A 43 13.13 -16.71 -42.60
C ARG A 43 14.55 -17.11 -42.19
N GLU A 44 15.09 -18.10 -42.89
CA GLU A 44 16.51 -18.45 -42.78
C GLU A 44 17.41 -17.35 -43.37
N LEU A 45 18.66 -17.33 -42.91
CA LEU A 45 19.69 -16.47 -43.48
C LEU A 45 20.01 -16.89 -44.92
N THR A 46 20.20 -15.91 -45.79
CA THR A 46 20.78 -16.11 -47.12
C THR A 46 22.29 -16.32 -47.02
N ALA A 47 22.89 -16.91 -48.06
CA ALA A 47 24.34 -17.12 -48.12
C ALA A 47 25.14 -15.80 -47.98
N TRP A 48 24.63 -14.71 -48.58
CA TRP A 48 25.23 -13.38 -48.46
C TRP A 48 25.18 -12.84 -47.03
N GLU A 49 24.05 -12.98 -46.34
CA GLU A 49 23.94 -12.54 -44.94
C GLU A 49 24.91 -13.32 -44.04
N ILE A 50 25.06 -14.64 -44.24
CA ILE A 50 26.02 -15.46 -43.49
C ILE A 50 27.46 -14.96 -43.72
N GLU A 51 27.84 -14.67 -44.96
CA GLU A 51 29.17 -14.15 -45.29
C GLU A 51 29.46 -12.83 -44.57
N VAL A 52 28.50 -11.88 -44.59
CA VAL A 52 28.62 -10.60 -43.90
C VAL A 52 28.75 -10.80 -42.39
N LEU A 53 27.93 -11.69 -41.79
CA LEU A 53 27.99 -11.99 -40.37
C LEU A 53 29.37 -12.58 -39.97
N VAL A 54 29.91 -13.51 -40.74
CA VAL A 54 31.24 -14.08 -40.50
C VAL A 54 32.33 -13.01 -40.64
N ARG A 55 32.26 -12.17 -41.69
CA ARG A 55 33.20 -11.04 -41.89
C ARG A 55 33.16 -10.05 -40.73
N ASN A 56 31.99 -9.84 -40.15
CA ASN A 56 31.76 -9.01 -38.97
C ASN A 56 32.18 -9.70 -37.64
N ARG A 57 32.93 -10.81 -37.72
CA ARG A 57 33.45 -11.59 -36.58
C ARG A 57 32.38 -12.24 -35.72
N ASN A 58 31.20 -12.49 -36.27
CA ASN A 58 30.20 -13.28 -35.60
C ASN A 58 30.51 -14.78 -35.73
N THR A 59 30.14 -15.56 -34.72
CA THR A 59 30.24 -17.02 -34.75
C THR A 59 28.91 -17.64 -34.37
N SER A 60 28.56 -18.78 -34.95
CA SER A 60 27.39 -19.56 -34.59
C SER A 60 27.74 -21.04 -34.51
N ASP A 61 27.08 -21.78 -33.61
CA ASP A 61 27.06 -23.24 -33.62
C ASP A 61 26.34 -23.79 -34.86
N ASN A 62 25.28 -23.12 -35.30
CA ASN A 62 24.48 -23.50 -36.45
C ASN A 62 23.75 -22.29 -37.06
N TRP A 63 24.21 -21.83 -38.24
CA TRP A 63 23.61 -20.68 -38.94
C TRP A 63 22.13 -20.89 -39.33
N ASN A 64 21.68 -22.13 -39.52
CA ASN A 64 20.27 -22.43 -39.81
C ASN A 64 19.35 -22.22 -38.59
N LYS A 65 19.93 -21.98 -37.42
CA LYS A 65 19.20 -21.63 -36.19
C LYS A 65 19.18 -20.14 -35.91
N ILE A 66 19.75 -19.32 -36.80
CA ILE A 66 19.54 -17.88 -36.78
C ILE A 66 18.48 -17.56 -37.82
N LEU A 67 17.32 -17.11 -37.35
CA LEU A 67 16.21 -16.69 -38.19
C LEU A 67 16.04 -15.19 -38.11
N VAL A 68 15.71 -14.57 -39.23
CA VAL A 68 15.67 -13.11 -39.36
C VAL A 68 14.39 -12.66 -40.06
N SER A 69 13.97 -11.41 -39.82
CA SER A 69 12.90 -10.79 -40.59
C SER A 69 13.36 -10.47 -42.02
N ASP A 70 12.41 -10.19 -42.92
CA ASP A 70 12.75 -9.80 -44.30
C ASP A 70 13.56 -8.51 -44.38
N ALA A 71 13.36 -7.59 -43.43
CA ALA A 71 14.02 -6.29 -43.35
C ALA A 71 15.27 -6.31 -42.44
N PHE A 72 15.90 -7.46 -42.26
CA PHE A 72 17.13 -7.62 -41.50
C PHE A 72 18.36 -7.09 -42.26
N ASP A 73 19.24 -6.38 -41.55
CA ASP A 73 20.53 -5.90 -42.08
C ASP A 73 21.70 -6.58 -41.33
N PRO A 74 22.46 -7.49 -41.96
CA PRO A 74 23.58 -8.19 -41.34
C PRO A 74 24.78 -7.25 -41.02
N GLU A 75 24.85 -6.06 -41.61
CA GLU A 75 25.93 -5.09 -41.33
C GLU A 75 25.83 -4.49 -39.92
N LEU A 76 24.67 -4.61 -39.27
CA LEU A 76 24.38 -4.10 -37.92
C LEU A 76 24.60 -5.17 -36.83
N VAL A 77 25.19 -6.31 -37.18
CA VAL A 77 25.50 -7.40 -36.24
C VAL A 77 27.01 -7.68 -36.27
N LYS A 78 27.72 -7.42 -35.15
CA LYS A 78 29.19 -7.52 -35.11
C LYS A 78 29.71 -8.15 -33.82
N ASN A 79 30.70 -9.02 -33.96
CA ASN A 79 31.45 -9.62 -32.86
C ASN A 79 30.54 -10.31 -31.82
N CYS A 80 29.48 -10.98 -32.27
CA CYS A 80 28.56 -11.74 -31.44
C CYS A 80 28.80 -13.27 -31.55
N LYS A 81 28.49 -13.99 -30.48
CA LYS A 81 28.52 -15.46 -30.44
C LYS A 81 27.10 -15.98 -30.26
N PHE A 82 26.59 -16.72 -31.23
CA PHE A 82 25.24 -17.26 -31.24
C PHE A 82 25.25 -18.76 -30.92
N PHE A 83 24.34 -19.17 -30.05
CA PHE A 83 24.09 -20.56 -29.71
C PHE A 83 22.59 -20.84 -29.66
N GLY A 84 22.16 -21.99 -30.19
CA GLY A 84 20.74 -22.35 -30.18
C GLY A 84 19.90 -21.53 -31.16
N LEU A 85 18.58 -21.62 -31.03
CA LEU A 85 17.65 -20.90 -31.89
C LEU A 85 17.64 -19.40 -31.54
N VAL A 86 18.07 -18.53 -32.45
CA VAL A 86 18.04 -17.06 -32.28
C VAL A 86 17.15 -16.44 -33.36
N ARG A 87 16.26 -15.53 -32.97
CA ARG A 87 15.33 -14.86 -33.87
C ARG A 87 15.51 -13.35 -33.80
N ILE A 88 15.74 -12.69 -34.93
CA ILE A 88 16.08 -11.27 -34.98
C ILE A 88 15.07 -10.54 -35.87
N GLY A 89 14.43 -9.50 -35.33
CA GLY A 89 13.56 -8.61 -36.07
C GLY A 89 14.31 -7.71 -37.05
N LYS A 90 13.60 -6.68 -37.52
CA LYS A 90 14.15 -5.63 -38.40
C LYS A 90 15.30 -4.91 -37.71
N LEU A 91 16.36 -4.59 -38.45
CA LEU A 91 17.46 -3.72 -37.98
C LEU A 91 17.70 -2.62 -39.01
N GLU A 92 17.44 -1.37 -38.63
CA GLU A 92 17.69 -0.20 -39.46
C GLU A 92 18.97 0.53 -39.05
N ALA A 93 19.63 1.15 -40.04
CA ALA A 93 20.81 1.99 -39.81
C ALA A 93 20.44 3.33 -39.15
N CYS A 94 19.98 3.27 -37.90
CA CYS A 94 19.64 4.39 -37.04
C CYS A 94 20.23 4.20 -35.63
N PHE A 95 19.94 5.12 -34.72
CA PHE A 95 20.31 5.01 -33.31
C PHE A 95 19.08 5.20 -32.42
N LEU A 96 19.07 4.54 -31.27
CA LEU A 96 18.12 4.84 -30.21
C LEU A 96 18.74 5.83 -29.22
N GLU A 97 17.93 6.76 -28.75
CA GLU A 97 18.31 7.76 -27.77
C GLU A 97 17.38 7.73 -26.56
N TYR A 98 17.97 7.64 -25.37
CA TYR A 98 17.26 7.83 -24.12
C TYR A 98 18.08 8.70 -23.17
N HIS A 99 17.58 9.91 -22.91
CA HIS A 99 18.36 11.00 -22.31
C HIS A 99 19.68 11.20 -23.09
N ASN A 100 20.83 11.14 -22.42
CA ASN A 100 22.14 11.33 -23.07
C ASN A 100 22.78 10.01 -23.54
N LEU A 101 22.05 8.89 -23.50
CA LEU A 101 22.53 7.61 -24.04
C LEU A 101 22.09 7.49 -25.50
N ARG A 102 23.05 7.50 -26.43
CA ARG A 102 22.84 7.29 -27.86
C ARG A 102 23.58 6.04 -28.29
N MET A 103 22.86 5.07 -28.84
CA MET A 103 23.43 3.78 -29.23
C MET A 103 22.93 3.39 -30.61
N PRO A 104 23.81 2.94 -31.53
CA PRO A 104 23.38 2.44 -32.83
C PRO A 104 22.52 1.19 -32.64
N VAL A 105 21.44 1.08 -33.43
CA VAL A 105 20.64 -0.15 -33.53
C VAL A 105 21.53 -1.30 -34.01
N GLY A 106 21.34 -2.49 -33.44
CA GLY A 106 22.09 -3.70 -33.78
C GLY A 106 22.52 -4.54 -32.58
N LEU A 107 23.22 -5.63 -32.89
CA LEU A 107 23.75 -6.59 -31.90
C LEU A 107 25.28 -6.59 -31.95
N TYR A 108 25.91 -6.22 -30.83
CA TYR A 108 27.34 -5.95 -30.74
C TYR A 108 27.98 -6.63 -29.53
N ASN A 109 29.17 -7.21 -29.71
CA ASN A 109 30.06 -7.64 -28.61
C ASN A 109 29.40 -8.53 -27.55
N SER A 110 28.51 -9.44 -27.95
CA SER A 110 27.64 -10.16 -27.01
C SER A 110 27.61 -11.67 -27.23
N THR A 111 27.43 -12.44 -26.15
CA THR A 111 27.14 -13.88 -26.24
C THR A 111 25.64 -14.08 -26.10
N ILE A 112 25.00 -14.64 -27.13
CA ILE A 112 23.55 -14.75 -27.27
C ILE A 112 23.17 -16.22 -27.41
N ILE A 113 22.33 -16.70 -26.50
CA ILE A 113 21.95 -18.11 -26.38
C ILE A 113 20.43 -18.21 -26.38
N SER A 114 19.85 -18.80 -27.42
CA SER A 114 18.42 -19.05 -27.54
C SER A 114 17.54 -17.84 -27.18
N CYS A 115 17.60 -16.77 -27.97
CA CYS A 115 16.88 -15.51 -27.70
C CYS A 115 16.03 -15.02 -28.88
N ASP A 116 15.01 -14.23 -28.57
CA ASP A 116 14.21 -13.48 -29.56
C ASP A 116 14.44 -11.98 -29.39
N PHE A 117 14.56 -11.26 -30.51
CA PHE A 117 14.67 -9.82 -30.55
C PHE A 117 13.58 -9.25 -31.46
N GLY A 118 12.86 -8.25 -30.96
CA GLY A 118 11.95 -7.43 -31.74
C GLY A 118 12.71 -6.50 -32.70
N ASP A 119 11.99 -5.50 -33.20
CA ASP A 119 12.54 -4.57 -34.20
C ASP A 119 13.42 -3.52 -33.54
N ASN A 120 14.48 -3.14 -34.25
CA ASN A 120 15.37 -2.02 -33.93
C ASN A 120 15.92 -2.05 -32.51
N VAL A 121 16.32 -3.22 -32.02
CA VAL A 121 16.96 -3.37 -30.70
C VAL A 121 18.40 -2.89 -30.69
N VAL A 122 18.87 -2.48 -29.52
CA VAL A 122 20.29 -2.24 -29.22
C VAL A 122 20.74 -3.25 -28.19
N VAL A 123 21.71 -4.09 -28.54
CA VAL A 123 22.38 -5.00 -27.61
C VAL A 123 23.87 -4.82 -27.75
N ASP A 124 24.54 -4.23 -26.76
CA ASP A 124 25.98 -3.97 -26.82
C ASP A 124 26.66 -4.32 -25.50
N ASN A 125 27.73 -5.11 -25.58
CA ASN A 125 28.51 -5.55 -24.43
C ASN A 125 27.63 -6.26 -23.37
N VAL A 126 26.79 -7.18 -23.83
CA VAL A 126 26.04 -8.11 -22.98
C VAL A 126 26.80 -9.44 -22.94
N ASN A 127 27.55 -9.64 -21.86
CA ASN A 127 28.54 -10.72 -21.78
C ASN A 127 27.90 -12.11 -21.86
N TYR A 128 26.69 -12.27 -21.31
CA TYR A 128 25.94 -13.52 -21.34
C TYR A 128 24.43 -13.26 -21.37
N LEU A 129 23.80 -13.44 -22.53
CA LEU A 129 22.38 -13.29 -22.77
C LEU A 129 21.75 -14.64 -23.12
N SER A 130 20.85 -15.15 -22.29
CA SER A 130 20.35 -16.52 -22.41
C SER A 130 18.87 -16.68 -22.09
N HIS A 131 18.10 -17.24 -23.04
CA HIS A 131 16.68 -17.58 -22.89
C HIS A 131 15.78 -16.38 -22.54
N TYR A 132 15.86 -15.33 -23.37
CA TYR A 132 15.03 -14.13 -23.27
C TYR A 132 14.27 -13.83 -24.56
N ILE A 133 13.09 -13.26 -24.39
CA ILE A 133 12.31 -12.61 -25.44
C ILE A 133 12.36 -11.11 -25.18
N ILE A 134 12.95 -10.38 -26.12
CA ILE A 134 13.20 -8.95 -26.03
C ILE A 134 12.30 -8.25 -27.05
N GLY A 135 11.53 -7.27 -26.56
CA GLY A 135 10.63 -6.45 -27.38
C GLY A 135 11.35 -5.50 -28.32
N SER A 136 10.58 -4.66 -29.00
CA SER A 136 11.11 -3.69 -29.96
C SER A 136 11.68 -2.45 -29.27
N GLU A 137 12.66 -1.81 -29.90
CA GLU A 137 13.27 -0.55 -29.46
C GLU A 137 13.88 -0.63 -28.04
N VAL A 138 14.32 -1.82 -27.63
CA VAL A 138 14.95 -2.06 -26.33
C VAL A 138 16.43 -1.71 -26.39
N ILE A 139 16.97 -1.10 -25.33
CA ILE A 139 18.39 -0.80 -25.17
C ILE A 139 18.99 -1.65 -24.03
N LEU A 140 19.88 -2.58 -24.38
CA LEU A 140 20.64 -3.43 -23.44
C LEU A 140 22.14 -3.13 -23.59
N VAL A 141 22.75 -2.49 -22.58
CA VAL A 141 24.15 -2.04 -22.67
C VAL A 141 24.94 -2.36 -21.41
N ASN A 142 26.15 -2.94 -21.55
CA ASN A 142 27.04 -3.25 -20.43
C ASN A 142 26.34 -4.10 -19.35
N ILE A 143 25.91 -5.31 -19.74
CA ILE A 143 25.24 -6.25 -18.84
C ILE A 143 26.10 -7.50 -18.68
N SER A 144 26.40 -7.91 -17.44
CA SER A 144 27.28 -9.07 -17.23
C SER A 144 26.54 -10.41 -17.39
N GLU A 145 25.34 -10.56 -16.83
CA GLU A 145 24.51 -11.77 -16.98
C GLU A 145 23.03 -11.37 -17.12
N LEU A 146 22.40 -11.80 -18.21
CA LEU A 146 20.96 -11.79 -18.42
C LEU A 146 20.51 -13.21 -18.78
N ALA A 147 20.06 -13.99 -17.79
CA ALA A 147 19.80 -15.42 -17.98
C ALA A 147 18.47 -15.88 -17.38
N THR A 148 17.81 -16.84 -18.03
CA THR A 148 16.60 -17.49 -17.49
C THR A 148 16.82 -18.99 -17.39
N THR A 149 16.28 -19.58 -16.32
CA THR A 149 16.26 -21.02 -16.07
C THR A 149 14.89 -21.60 -16.42
N SER A 150 14.82 -22.88 -16.80
CA SER A 150 13.55 -23.49 -17.19
C SER A 150 12.55 -23.64 -16.04
N ALA A 151 13.01 -23.57 -14.79
CA ALA A 151 12.17 -23.58 -13.60
C ALA A 151 11.85 -22.16 -13.07
N ALA A 152 12.09 -21.11 -13.85
CA ALA A 152 11.83 -19.73 -13.45
C ALA A 152 10.36 -19.49 -13.06
N LYS A 153 10.16 -18.64 -12.03
CA LYS A 153 8.84 -18.30 -11.46
C LYS A 153 8.56 -16.80 -11.48
N PHE A 154 9.56 -15.99 -11.82
CA PHE A 154 9.46 -14.53 -11.98
C PHE A 154 8.86 -13.83 -10.75
N GLY A 155 9.25 -14.29 -9.56
CA GLY A 155 8.80 -13.72 -8.27
C GLY A 155 7.50 -14.32 -7.72
N ASN A 156 6.79 -15.14 -8.50
CA ASN A 156 5.58 -15.82 -8.04
C ASN A 156 5.93 -17.04 -7.17
N GLY A 157 5.13 -17.29 -6.14
CA GLY A 157 5.32 -18.38 -5.18
C GLY A 157 4.73 -19.73 -5.62
N ILE A 158 4.61 -19.98 -6.93
CA ILE A 158 4.10 -21.25 -7.47
C ILE A 158 5.14 -22.38 -7.38
N ILE A 159 4.68 -23.61 -7.56
CA ILE A 159 5.52 -24.79 -7.79
C ILE A 159 5.36 -25.23 -9.25
N LYS A 160 6.48 -25.46 -9.94
CA LYS A 160 6.54 -25.98 -11.31
C LYS A 160 6.52 -27.51 -11.29
N ASP A 161 6.21 -28.14 -12.43
CA ASP A 161 6.17 -29.60 -12.54
C ASP A 161 7.47 -30.25 -12.07
N GLY A 162 7.38 -31.31 -11.26
CA GLY A 162 8.53 -32.03 -10.70
C GLY A 162 9.31 -31.28 -9.62
N GLU A 163 8.87 -30.11 -9.16
CA GLU A 163 9.44 -29.44 -8.00
C GLU A 163 8.78 -29.88 -6.69
N SER A 164 9.55 -29.87 -5.60
CA SER A 164 9.03 -30.14 -4.26
C SER A 164 8.34 -28.92 -3.65
N GLU A 165 7.29 -29.13 -2.85
CA GLU A 165 6.65 -28.06 -2.08
C GLU A 165 7.63 -27.32 -1.13
N SER A 166 8.71 -27.99 -0.71
CA SER A 166 9.74 -27.42 0.19
C SER A 166 10.47 -26.20 -0.38
N ILE A 167 10.49 -26.04 -1.71
CA ILE A 167 11.14 -24.88 -2.36
C ILE A 167 10.16 -23.73 -2.65
N ARG A 168 8.90 -23.84 -2.19
CA ARG A 168 7.90 -22.79 -2.37
C ARG A 168 8.37 -21.52 -1.68
N ILE A 169 8.28 -20.40 -2.41
CA ILE A 169 8.54 -19.09 -1.85
C ILE A 169 7.31 -18.63 -1.10
N TRP A 170 7.51 -18.31 0.17
CA TRP A 170 6.51 -17.72 1.05
C TRP A 170 6.93 -16.29 1.42
N LEU A 171 5.94 -15.41 1.53
CA LEU A 171 6.11 -14.06 2.05
C LEU A 171 5.68 -14.06 3.52
N GLU A 172 6.62 -14.01 4.45
CA GLU A 172 6.39 -14.10 5.90
C GLU A 172 6.00 -12.73 6.49
N ILE A 173 4.85 -12.20 6.08
CA ILE A 173 4.34 -10.91 6.56
C ILE A 173 3.80 -10.98 8.00
N CYS A 174 3.67 -9.79 8.60
CA CYS A 174 3.05 -9.49 9.90
C CYS A 174 3.78 -10.02 11.14
N ASN A 175 4.47 -11.15 11.07
CA ASN A 175 5.19 -11.73 12.19
C ASN A 175 6.48 -12.45 11.77
N GLU A 176 7.42 -12.56 12.71
CA GLU A 176 8.74 -13.16 12.45
C GLU A 176 8.74 -14.68 12.55
N ASN A 177 7.78 -15.30 13.24
CA ASN A 177 7.65 -16.75 13.33
C ASN A 177 7.08 -17.42 12.04
N GLY A 178 6.67 -16.62 11.05
CA GLY A 178 6.18 -17.11 9.75
C GLY A 178 4.76 -17.72 9.78
N GLY A 179 4.07 -17.70 10.92
CA GLY A 179 2.69 -18.21 11.05
C GLY A 179 1.68 -17.44 10.20
N ARG A 180 2.02 -16.21 9.78
CA ARG A 180 1.20 -15.35 8.93
C ARG A 180 1.63 -15.30 7.46
N LYS A 181 2.46 -16.25 7.01
CA LYS A 181 2.98 -16.30 5.64
C LYS A 181 1.92 -16.47 4.54
N VAL A 182 2.10 -15.78 3.42
CA VAL A 182 1.23 -15.85 2.23
C VAL A 182 2.05 -16.21 1.00
N ILE A 183 1.42 -16.69 -0.07
CA ILE A 183 2.13 -17.01 -1.32
C ILE A 183 2.09 -15.76 -2.22
N PRO A 184 3.23 -15.16 -2.59
CA PRO A 184 3.24 -13.98 -3.43
C PRO A 184 2.82 -14.32 -4.87
N PHE A 185 2.07 -13.41 -5.50
CA PHE A 185 1.75 -13.45 -6.93
C PHE A 185 1.69 -12.04 -7.51
N THR A 186 1.81 -11.94 -8.84
CA THR A 186 2.05 -10.67 -9.54
C THR A 186 0.93 -9.64 -9.34
N ARG A 187 -0.32 -10.09 -9.23
CA ARG A 187 -1.51 -9.23 -9.05
C ARG A 187 -1.98 -9.10 -7.60
N MET A 188 -1.16 -9.50 -6.62
CA MET A 188 -1.59 -9.52 -5.22
C MET A 188 -1.88 -8.11 -4.71
N LEU A 189 -3.11 -7.89 -4.25
CA LEU A 189 -3.58 -6.66 -3.63
C LEU A 189 -3.35 -6.69 -2.11
N PRO A 190 -3.28 -5.54 -1.43
CA PRO A 190 -3.12 -5.50 0.02
C PRO A 190 -4.29 -6.18 0.75
N GLY A 191 -5.50 -6.14 0.17
CA GLY A 191 -6.66 -6.88 0.67
C GLY A 191 -6.45 -8.40 0.65
N ASP A 192 -5.86 -8.95 -0.41
CA ASP A 192 -5.58 -10.38 -0.57
C ASP A 192 -4.62 -10.85 0.53
N ALA A 193 -3.51 -10.13 0.68
CA ALA A 193 -2.48 -10.41 1.68
C ALA A 193 -3.05 -10.34 3.10
N TRP A 194 -3.93 -9.38 3.38
CA TRP A 194 -4.55 -9.24 4.69
C TRP A 194 -5.56 -10.35 5.00
N LEU A 195 -6.46 -10.68 4.06
CA LEU A 195 -7.43 -11.76 4.25
C LEU A 195 -6.71 -13.10 4.49
N TRP A 196 -5.66 -13.37 3.73
CA TRP A 196 -4.86 -14.58 3.89
C TRP A 196 -4.07 -14.59 5.21
N SER A 197 -3.44 -13.47 5.58
CA SER A 197 -2.64 -13.40 6.82
C SER A 197 -3.44 -13.38 8.11
N LYS A 198 -4.67 -12.87 8.08
CA LYS A 198 -5.50 -12.69 9.27
C LYS A 198 -6.20 -13.96 9.73
N TYR A 199 -6.94 -14.63 8.84
CA TYR A 199 -7.87 -15.71 9.19
C TYR A 199 -7.17 -17.07 9.23
N ARG A 200 -6.18 -17.21 10.12
CA ARG A 200 -5.38 -18.43 10.26
C ARG A 200 -6.16 -19.61 10.85
N ASP A 201 -7.32 -19.34 11.42
CA ASP A 201 -8.32 -20.31 11.87
C ASP A 201 -9.17 -20.90 10.72
N ASP A 202 -9.09 -20.35 9.51
CA ASP A 202 -9.95 -20.70 8.38
C ASP A 202 -9.22 -21.56 7.33
N GLU A 203 -8.86 -22.79 7.69
CA GLU A 203 -8.07 -23.70 6.84
C GLU A 203 -8.67 -23.88 5.44
N VAL A 204 -9.99 -24.00 5.34
CA VAL A 204 -10.70 -24.19 4.05
C VAL A 204 -10.45 -23.00 3.13
N MET A 205 -10.59 -21.76 3.62
CA MET A 205 -10.34 -20.58 2.81
C MET A 205 -8.86 -20.47 2.40
N LEU A 206 -7.94 -20.76 3.33
CA LEU A 206 -6.51 -20.63 3.07
C LEU A 206 -6.00 -21.65 2.04
N GLU A 207 -6.50 -22.89 2.07
CA GLU A 207 -6.22 -23.89 1.03
C GLU A 207 -6.82 -23.49 -0.33
N LYS A 208 -7.99 -22.83 -0.34
CA LYS A 208 -8.54 -22.25 -1.58
C LYS A 208 -7.64 -21.14 -2.12
N PHE A 209 -7.14 -20.23 -1.29
CA PHE A 209 -6.19 -19.18 -1.74
C PHE A 209 -4.88 -19.76 -2.27
N LYS A 210 -4.37 -20.82 -1.63
CA LYS A 210 -3.22 -21.59 -2.14
C LYS A 210 -3.52 -22.16 -3.52
N ALA A 211 -4.68 -22.81 -3.70
CA ALA A 211 -5.11 -23.36 -4.97
C ALA A 211 -5.30 -22.29 -6.05
N PHE A 212 -5.93 -21.15 -5.73
CA PHE A 212 -6.11 -20.03 -6.66
C PHE A 212 -4.75 -19.52 -7.14
N THR A 213 -3.80 -19.34 -6.23
CA THR A 213 -2.45 -18.86 -6.55
C THR A 213 -1.68 -19.86 -7.41
N GLN A 214 -1.84 -21.16 -7.16
CA GLN A 214 -1.21 -22.21 -7.95
C GLN A 214 -1.83 -22.32 -9.35
N ALA A 215 -3.13 -22.04 -9.51
CA ALA A 215 -3.86 -22.06 -10.78
C ALA A 215 -3.71 -20.78 -11.61
N GLU A 216 -3.26 -19.67 -10.99
CA GLU A 216 -3.05 -18.37 -11.62
C GLU A 216 -2.00 -18.41 -12.75
N TYR A 217 -1.07 -19.37 -12.68
CA TYR A 217 0.04 -19.48 -13.61
C TYR A 217 0.22 -20.92 -14.07
N ASP A 218 0.65 -21.06 -15.33
CA ASP A 218 1.03 -22.35 -15.87
C ASP A 218 2.27 -22.92 -15.15
N VAL A 219 2.18 -24.19 -14.78
CA VAL A 219 3.19 -24.95 -14.02
C VAL A 219 4.25 -25.61 -14.90
N GLN A 220 4.07 -25.58 -16.23
CA GLN A 220 5.06 -26.08 -17.17
C GLN A 220 6.40 -25.36 -17.04
N ARG A 221 7.47 -26.10 -17.31
CA ARG A 221 8.85 -25.58 -17.36
C ARG A 221 9.18 -25.04 -18.73
N GLY A 222 10.14 -24.11 -18.81
CA GLY A 222 10.67 -23.60 -20.07
C GLY A 222 10.15 -22.23 -20.49
N TYR A 223 9.48 -21.50 -19.60
CA TYR A 223 9.16 -20.09 -19.84
C TYR A 223 10.43 -19.24 -19.94
N TYR A 224 10.53 -18.43 -20.99
CA TYR A 224 11.64 -17.51 -21.19
C TYR A 224 11.47 -16.24 -20.35
N GLY A 225 12.59 -15.58 -20.06
CA GLY A 225 12.60 -14.22 -19.54
C GLY A 225 12.02 -13.25 -20.55
N LYS A 226 11.54 -12.10 -20.09
CA LYS A 226 10.87 -11.13 -20.95
C LYS A 226 11.33 -9.71 -20.65
N ILE A 227 11.56 -8.94 -21.70
CA ILE A 227 11.78 -7.51 -21.64
C ILE A 227 10.82 -6.86 -22.64
N GLY A 228 9.89 -6.05 -22.14
CA GLY A 228 8.92 -5.34 -22.97
C GLY A 228 9.55 -4.20 -23.77
N ASP A 229 8.80 -3.72 -24.76
CA ASP A 229 9.24 -2.68 -25.70
C ASP A 229 9.74 -1.41 -25.01
N ARG A 230 10.64 -0.68 -25.69
CA ARG A 230 11.17 0.62 -25.25
C ARG A 230 11.79 0.62 -23.84
N THR A 231 12.19 -0.56 -23.37
CA THR A 231 12.85 -0.72 -22.08
C THR A 231 14.34 -0.44 -22.20
N ILE A 232 14.91 0.20 -21.18
CA ILE A 232 16.34 0.52 -21.13
C ILE A 232 16.96 -0.19 -19.92
N ILE A 233 17.96 -1.02 -20.18
CA ILE A 233 18.78 -1.68 -19.15
C ILE A 233 20.24 -1.37 -19.43
N LYS A 234 20.92 -0.72 -18.48
CA LYS A 234 22.33 -0.40 -18.65
C LYS A 234 23.19 -0.56 -17.40
N ASN A 235 24.46 -0.89 -17.60
CA ASN A 235 25.46 -1.01 -16.54
C ASN A 235 25.00 -1.91 -15.38
N THR A 236 24.34 -3.03 -15.70
CA THR A 236 23.74 -3.92 -14.70
C THR A 236 24.53 -5.21 -14.61
N ASN A 237 24.77 -5.71 -13.40
CA ASN A 237 25.57 -6.91 -13.22
C ASN A 237 24.75 -8.18 -13.52
N ILE A 238 23.77 -8.51 -12.68
CA ILE A 238 23.03 -9.78 -12.79
C ILE A 238 21.53 -9.51 -12.92
N ILE A 239 20.91 -10.06 -13.97
CA ILE A 239 19.47 -10.21 -14.11
C ILE A 239 19.18 -11.70 -14.39
N LYS A 240 18.47 -12.34 -13.48
CA LYS A 240 18.22 -13.78 -13.55
C LYS A 240 16.77 -14.15 -13.26
N ASP A 241 16.11 -14.85 -14.17
CA ASP A 241 14.71 -15.26 -14.03
C ASP A 241 13.78 -14.04 -13.82
N VAL A 242 13.84 -13.05 -14.71
CA VAL A 242 13.09 -11.78 -14.56
C VAL A 242 12.16 -11.51 -15.74
N TRP A 243 10.95 -11.05 -15.43
CA TRP A 243 10.05 -10.41 -16.40
C TRP A 243 10.02 -8.90 -16.16
N ILE A 244 10.20 -8.14 -17.24
CA ILE A 244 10.25 -6.67 -17.23
C ILE A 244 9.22 -6.17 -18.25
N GLY A 245 8.28 -5.35 -17.80
CA GLY A 245 7.28 -4.69 -18.64
C GLY A 245 7.89 -3.64 -19.58
N SER A 246 7.07 -3.03 -20.42
CA SER A 246 7.53 -2.01 -21.37
C SER A 246 7.95 -0.71 -20.67
N ASP A 247 8.76 0.09 -21.34
CA ASP A 247 9.15 1.44 -20.90
C ASP A 247 9.85 1.47 -19.53
N ALA A 248 10.37 0.33 -19.05
CA ALA A 248 11.08 0.24 -17.80
C ALA A 248 12.48 0.86 -17.91
N TYR A 249 12.99 1.40 -16.80
CA TYR A 249 14.33 1.95 -16.73
C TYR A 249 15.16 1.28 -15.63
N ILE A 250 16.18 0.51 -16.02
CA ILE A 250 17.08 -0.17 -15.10
C ILE A 250 18.51 0.29 -15.34
N LYS A 251 19.15 0.84 -14.31
CA LYS A 251 20.52 1.36 -14.40
C LYS A 251 21.32 0.97 -13.18
N GLY A 252 22.46 0.31 -13.37
CA GLY A 252 23.41 0.12 -12.27
C GLY A 252 22.99 -0.91 -11.23
N ALA A 253 22.00 -1.75 -11.50
CA ALA A 253 21.54 -2.74 -10.53
C ALA A 253 22.63 -3.80 -10.30
N ASN A 254 22.83 -4.18 -9.04
CA ASN A 254 23.81 -5.21 -8.70
C ASN A 254 23.23 -6.61 -8.96
N LYS A 255 21.97 -6.82 -8.57
CA LYS A 255 21.33 -8.13 -8.70
C LYS A 255 19.82 -8.02 -8.73
N LEU A 256 19.21 -8.51 -9.81
CA LEU A 256 17.78 -8.71 -9.96
C LEU A 256 17.54 -10.19 -10.19
N LYS A 257 16.88 -10.89 -9.25
CA LYS A 257 16.68 -12.34 -9.36
C LYS A 257 15.27 -12.78 -9.00
N ASN A 258 14.66 -13.58 -9.88
CA ASN A 258 13.33 -14.13 -9.70
C ASN A 258 12.32 -13.02 -9.39
N LEU A 259 12.14 -12.11 -10.35
CA LEU A 259 11.33 -10.90 -10.19
C LEU A 259 10.33 -10.73 -11.32
N THR A 260 9.24 -10.04 -11.02
CA THR A 260 8.42 -9.35 -12.02
C THR A 260 8.50 -7.85 -11.76
N VAL A 261 8.89 -7.08 -12.78
CA VAL A 261 8.92 -5.62 -12.79
C VAL A 261 7.82 -5.14 -13.74
N ASN A 262 6.64 -4.88 -13.20
CA ASN A 262 5.53 -4.34 -13.98
C ASN A 262 5.83 -2.89 -14.37
N SER A 263 5.73 -2.60 -15.67
CA SER A 263 6.01 -1.28 -16.24
C SER A 263 5.16 -1.10 -17.50
N SER A 264 4.77 0.13 -17.76
CA SER A 264 4.07 0.55 -18.97
C SER A 264 4.47 1.98 -19.36
N ALA A 265 4.11 2.41 -20.57
CA ALA A 265 4.33 3.78 -21.01
C ALA A 265 3.66 4.83 -20.10
N GLU A 266 2.48 4.51 -19.55
CA GLU A 266 1.73 5.41 -18.67
C GLU A 266 2.27 5.43 -17.23
N ALA A 267 2.83 4.31 -16.75
CA ALA A 267 3.38 4.18 -15.40
C ALA A 267 4.71 3.42 -15.42
N PRO A 268 5.79 4.06 -15.90
CA PRO A 268 7.10 3.41 -16.05
C PRO A 268 7.73 3.13 -14.68
N SER A 269 8.23 1.91 -14.51
CA SER A 269 8.94 1.46 -13.31
C SER A 269 10.45 1.61 -13.45
N GLN A 270 11.13 1.95 -12.34
CA GLN A 270 12.55 2.30 -12.37
C GLN A 270 13.36 1.63 -11.25
N ILE A 271 14.51 1.05 -11.62
CA ILE A 271 15.49 0.48 -10.68
C ILE A 271 16.85 1.11 -10.94
N GLY A 272 17.39 1.80 -9.94
CA GLY A 272 18.66 2.50 -10.00
C GLY A 272 19.84 1.74 -9.41
N GLU A 273 20.91 2.50 -9.20
CA GLU A 273 22.23 1.98 -8.92
C GLU A 273 22.32 1.27 -7.56
N GLY A 274 23.09 0.17 -7.54
CA GLY A 274 23.39 -0.60 -6.32
C GLY A 274 22.24 -1.46 -5.80
N CYS A 275 21.08 -1.46 -6.46
CA CYS A 275 19.91 -2.21 -5.98
C CYS A 275 20.13 -3.74 -6.07
N GLU A 276 19.68 -4.43 -5.02
CA GLU A 276 19.67 -5.89 -4.89
C GLU A 276 18.25 -6.35 -4.57
N MET A 277 17.56 -6.94 -5.55
CA MET A 277 16.15 -7.32 -5.42
C MET A 277 15.96 -8.79 -5.79
N VAL A 278 15.42 -9.59 -4.87
CA VAL A 278 15.33 -11.05 -5.00
C VAL A 278 13.97 -11.58 -4.54
N ASN A 279 13.35 -12.45 -5.36
CA ASN A 279 12.06 -13.10 -5.06
C ASN A 279 10.95 -12.09 -4.77
N GLY A 280 10.50 -11.33 -5.78
CA GLY A 280 9.52 -10.29 -5.51
C GLY A 280 8.83 -9.73 -6.73
N VAL A 281 7.82 -8.92 -6.45
CA VAL A 281 6.99 -8.26 -7.47
C VAL A 281 7.05 -6.76 -7.23
N MET A 282 7.30 -6.02 -8.31
CA MET A 282 7.25 -4.58 -8.34
C MET A 282 6.09 -4.16 -9.25
N GLY A 283 5.11 -3.45 -8.69
CA GLY A 283 3.93 -2.94 -9.38
C GLY A 283 4.26 -1.78 -10.34
N LEU A 284 3.24 -1.30 -11.04
CA LEU A 284 3.36 -0.20 -12.01
C LEU A 284 3.84 1.10 -11.33
N GLY A 285 4.62 1.90 -12.05
CA GLY A 285 5.09 3.22 -11.58
C GLY A 285 5.99 3.19 -10.35
N CYS A 286 6.49 2.02 -9.96
CA CYS A 286 7.32 1.88 -8.77
C CYS A 286 8.75 2.38 -9.01
N LYS A 287 9.43 2.75 -7.92
CA LYS A 287 10.80 3.30 -7.98
C LYS A 287 11.68 2.71 -6.90
N SER A 288 12.85 2.17 -7.26
CA SER A 288 13.83 1.61 -6.32
C SER A 288 15.22 2.16 -6.62
N PHE A 289 15.81 2.95 -5.72
CA PHE A 289 17.05 3.69 -6.00
C PHE A 289 18.06 3.68 -4.86
N TYR A 290 19.33 3.90 -5.22
CA TYR A 290 20.41 4.20 -4.28
C TYR A 290 20.68 3.06 -3.28
N GLY A 291 20.96 1.85 -3.78
CA GLY A 291 21.43 0.73 -2.95
C GLY A 291 20.34 -0.01 -2.17
N VAL A 292 19.08 0.03 -2.61
CA VAL A 292 17.97 -0.70 -1.97
C VAL A 292 18.24 -2.21 -1.92
N LYS A 293 17.85 -2.84 -0.81
CA LYS A 293 17.87 -4.30 -0.66
C LYS A 293 16.46 -4.83 -0.41
N ALA A 294 15.91 -5.58 -1.35
CA ALA A 294 14.57 -6.14 -1.23
C ALA A 294 14.59 -7.66 -1.41
N ILE A 295 14.07 -8.43 -0.44
CA ILE A 295 14.11 -9.90 -0.46
C ILE A 295 12.76 -10.44 -0.01
N ARG A 296 12.10 -11.24 -0.85
CA ARG A 296 10.73 -11.73 -0.57
C ARG A 296 9.81 -10.55 -0.29
N PHE A 297 9.39 -9.88 -1.34
CA PHE A 297 8.68 -8.60 -1.21
C PHE A 297 7.61 -8.41 -2.29
N ILE A 298 6.64 -7.58 -1.97
CA ILE A 298 5.73 -6.98 -2.94
C ILE A 298 5.75 -5.47 -2.74
N MET A 299 6.02 -4.74 -3.83
CA MET A 299 5.79 -3.29 -3.91
C MET A 299 4.56 -3.07 -4.77
N ALA A 300 3.47 -2.61 -4.16
CA ALA A 300 2.26 -2.24 -4.89
C ALA A 300 2.45 -0.91 -5.66
N SER A 301 1.56 -0.62 -6.59
CA SER A 301 1.72 0.45 -7.58
C SER A 301 2.09 1.82 -6.98
N HIS A 302 2.98 2.52 -7.69
CA HIS A 302 3.51 3.84 -7.35
C HIS A 302 4.23 3.92 -6.00
N SER A 303 4.71 2.79 -5.47
CA SER A 303 5.51 2.76 -4.25
C SER A 303 6.99 2.98 -4.53
N GLN A 304 7.71 3.49 -3.53
CA GLN A 304 9.09 3.92 -3.67
C GLN A 304 9.98 3.39 -2.55
N LEU A 305 11.13 2.81 -2.91
CA LEU A 305 12.23 2.48 -2.01
C LEU A 305 13.45 3.30 -2.41
N LYS A 306 14.11 3.94 -1.44
CA LYS A 306 15.27 4.80 -1.72
C LYS A 306 16.36 4.68 -0.66
N TYR A 307 17.57 5.08 -1.04
CA TYR A 307 18.68 5.40 -0.13
C TYR A 307 19.02 4.26 0.84
N GLY A 308 19.21 3.04 0.31
CA GLY A 308 19.60 1.89 1.12
C GLY A 308 18.47 1.23 1.91
N ALA A 309 17.21 1.62 1.68
CA ALA A 309 16.07 1.00 2.34
C ALA A 309 16.08 -0.54 2.16
N ARG A 310 15.74 -1.25 3.23
CA ARG A 310 15.61 -2.71 3.27
C ARG A 310 14.16 -3.11 3.41
N LEU A 311 13.66 -3.91 2.48
CA LEU A 311 12.30 -4.45 2.49
C LEU A 311 12.37 -5.98 2.41
N ILE A 312 12.20 -6.64 3.57
CA ILE A 312 12.39 -8.10 3.70
C ILE A 312 11.10 -8.73 4.20
N ASN A 313 10.65 -9.82 3.55
CA ASN A 313 9.42 -10.53 3.96
C ASN A 313 8.21 -9.58 4.12
N SER A 314 8.07 -8.59 3.24
CA SER A 314 7.16 -7.47 3.47
C SER A 314 6.34 -7.08 2.24
N TYR A 315 5.14 -6.57 2.51
CA TYR A 315 4.25 -5.99 1.51
C TYR A 315 4.17 -4.48 1.72
N LEU A 316 4.56 -3.71 0.71
CA LEU A 316 4.48 -2.25 0.69
C LEU A 316 3.30 -1.80 -0.18
N GLY A 317 2.25 -1.26 0.46
CA GLY A 317 1.01 -0.84 -0.19
C GLY A 317 1.16 0.39 -1.08
N ASN A 318 0.17 0.62 -1.95
CA ASN A 318 0.20 1.62 -3.01
C ASN A 318 0.58 3.03 -2.53
N ASN A 319 1.25 3.80 -3.39
CA ASN A 319 1.64 5.19 -3.14
C ASN A 319 2.45 5.39 -1.84
N SER A 320 3.20 4.38 -1.41
CA SER A 320 4.00 4.46 -0.18
C SER A 320 5.46 4.77 -0.48
N THR A 321 6.15 5.42 0.44
CA THR A 321 7.59 5.70 0.32
C THR A 321 8.33 5.26 1.56
N ILE A 322 9.37 4.43 1.37
CA ILE A 322 10.36 4.11 2.39
C ILE A 322 11.72 4.58 1.90
N SER A 323 12.49 5.25 2.77
CA SER A 323 13.82 5.75 2.48
C SER A 323 14.74 5.56 3.66
N CYS A 324 15.92 4.97 3.43
CA CYS A 324 16.96 4.78 4.44
C CYS A 324 16.62 3.81 5.61
N CYS A 325 15.51 3.07 5.57
CA CYS A 325 15.02 2.34 6.74
C CYS A 325 15.07 0.82 6.59
N GLU A 326 14.89 0.12 7.70
CA GLU A 326 14.74 -1.34 7.70
C GLU A 326 13.31 -1.75 8.04
N VAL A 327 12.69 -2.51 7.13
CA VAL A 327 11.34 -3.06 7.26
C VAL A 327 11.37 -4.57 7.06
N LEU A 328 10.95 -5.31 8.09
CA LEU A 328 10.92 -6.77 8.09
C LEU A 328 9.54 -7.30 8.45
N ASN A 329 9.14 -8.40 7.82
CA ASN A 329 7.97 -9.18 8.19
C ASN A 329 6.73 -8.31 8.43
N SER A 330 6.47 -7.36 7.52
CA SER A 330 5.45 -6.33 7.71
C SER A 330 4.45 -6.28 6.58
N LEU A 331 3.17 -6.08 6.93
CA LEU A 331 2.08 -5.81 6.00
C LEU A 331 1.69 -4.33 6.13
N ILE A 332 2.03 -3.55 5.12
CA ILE A 332 1.84 -2.10 5.11
C ILE A 332 0.80 -1.76 4.06
N PHE A 333 -0.32 -1.18 4.48
CA PHE A 333 -1.38 -0.71 3.58
C PHE A 333 -0.99 0.62 2.92
N PRO A 334 -1.76 1.08 1.90
CA PRO A 334 -1.41 2.25 1.10
C PRO A 334 -1.13 3.55 1.87
N SER A 335 -0.35 4.42 1.23
CA SER A 335 0.00 5.77 1.71
C SER A 335 0.80 5.77 3.02
N HIS A 336 1.80 4.88 3.10
CA HIS A 336 2.77 4.87 4.18
C HIS A 336 3.97 5.75 3.87
N GLU A 337 4.43 6.52 4.84
CA GLU A 337 5.59 7.39 4.72
C GLU A 337 6.62 7.07 5.81
N GLN A 338 7.87 6.83 5.38
CA GLN A 338 8.99 6.55 6.27
C GLN A 338 10.29 7.01 5.59
N HIS A 339 10.78 8.20 5.95
CA HIS A 339 11.85 8.86 5.17
C HIS A 339 13.24 8.88 5.81
N HIS A 340 13.36 8.51 7.09
CA HIS A 340 14.54 8.82 7.90
C HIS A 340 15.32 7.58 8.34
N ASN A 341 16.65 7.65 8.16
CA ASN A 341 17.63 6.54 8.23
C ASN A 341 17.64 5.67 9.49
N ASN A 342 17.04 6.14 10.58
CA ASN A 342 17.14 5.51 11.90
C ASN A 342 15.80 4.94 12.39
N SER A 343 14.88 4.58 11.49
CA SER A 343 13.62 3.93 11.89
C SER A 343 13.56 2.46 11.49
N PHE A 344 12.96 1.65 12.36
CA PHE A 344 12.76 0.22 12.24
C PHE A 344 11.27 -0.12 12.33
N LEU A 345 10.79 -0.94 11.41
CA LEU A 345 9.43 -1.48 11.43
C LEU A 345 9.46 -2.99 11.19
N CYS A 346 9.23 -3.74 12.26
CA CYS A 346 9.28 -5.20 12.27
C CYS A 346 7.95 -5.78 12.76
N ALA A 347 7.60 -6.99 12.32
CA ALA A 347 6.47 -7.76 12.84
C ALA A 347 5.18 -6.93 13.03
N ALA A 348 4.81 -6.17 11.99
CA ALA A 348 3.73 -5.20 12.07
C ALA A 348 2.72 -5.31 10.93
N THR A 349 1.44 -5.11 11.27
CA THR A 349 0.38 -4.74 10.32
C THR A 349 0.03 -3.28 10.51
N VAL A 350 0.36 -2.44 9.52
CA VAL A 350 0.08 -1.00 9.56
C VAL A 350 -0.98 -0.66 8.52
N MET A 351 -2.16 -0.24 8.98
CA MET A 351 -3.37 -0.14 8.16
C MET A 351 -3.49 1.15 7.32
N GLY A 352 -2.34 1.73 6.94
CA GLY A 352 -2.24 2.76 5.90
C GLY A 352 -2.30 4.18 6.44
N GLN A 353 -2.06 5.15 5.55
CA GLN A 353 -2.00 6.60 5.89
C GLN A 353 -1.06 6.92 7.06
N SER A 354 -0.04 6.09 7.24
CA SER A 354 0.82 6.10 8.42
C SER A 354 2.10 6.86 8.15
N ASN A 355 2.69 7.38 9.22
CA ASN A 355 3.93 8.11 9.16
C ASN A 355 4.88 7.64 10.25
N MET A 356 6.02 7.06 9.87
CA MET A 356 7.07 6.63 10.79
C MET A 356 8.11 7.74 10.93
N ALA A 357 8.17 8.36 12.10
CA ALA A 357 9.14 9.40 12.37
C ALA A 357 10.57 8.85 12.54
N ALA A 358 11.56 9.74 12.44
CA ALA A 358 12.96 9.39 12.69
C ALA A 358 13.16 8.79 14.09
N GLY A 359 13.98 7.75 14.19
CA GLY A 359 14.31 7.07 15.44
C GLY A 359 13.23 6.10 15.93
N ALA A 360 12.09 6.00 15.26
CA ALA A 360 11.02 5.10 15.68
C ALA A 360 11.45 3.63 15.53
N THR A 361 11.37 2.85 16.60
CA THR A 361 11.68 1.42 16.64
C THR A 361 10.42 0.65 17.00
N ILE A 362 9.77 0.06 16.00
CA ILE A 362 8.40 -0.44 16.11
C ILE A 362 8.36 -1.94 15.84
N GLY A 363 7.79 -2.71 16.77
CA GLY A 363 7.54 -4.15 16.65
C GLY A 363 8.78 -5.04 16.76
N SER A 364 9.90 -4.51 17.27
CA SER A 364 11.12 -5.28 17.58
C SER A 364 10.87 -6.29 18.72
N ASN A 365 10.40 -7.49 18.37
CA ASN A 365 9.75 -8.46 19.28
C ASN A 365 10.69 -9.50 19.93
N HIS A 366 12.01 -9.41 19.73
CA HIS A 366 13.01 -10.33 20.29
C HIS A 366 13.21 -10.10 21.81
N ASN A 367 12.22 -10.50 22.62
CA ASN A 367 12.15 -10.28 24.06
C ASN A 367 12.59 -11.50 24.90
N SER A 368 13.59 -12.23 24.41
CA SER A 368 14.23 -13.42 25.02
C SER A 368 13.45 -14.74 25.02
N ARG A 369 12.16 -14.77 24.63
CA ARG A 369 11.37 -16.03 24.56
C ARG A 369 11.29 -16.59 23.16
N SER A 370 10.63 -15.87 22.26
CA SER A 370 10.40 -16.22 20.85
C SER A 370 10.06 -14.93 20.10
N PRO A 371 10.37 -14.80 18.80
CA PRO A 371 9.96 -13.65 18.00
C PRO A 371 8.49 -13.79 17.55
N ASP A 372 7.57 -13.86 18.52
CA ASP A 372 6.14 -14.11 18.31
C ASP A 372 5.25 -12.91 18.61
N GLY A 373 5.84 -11.77 18.99
CA GLY A 373 5.12 -10.52 19.19
C GLY A 373 4.71 -9.85 17.87
N GLU A 374 3.56 -9.17 17.86
CA GLU A 374 2.98 -8.50 16.69
C GLU A 374 2.41 -7.13 17.07
N LEU A 375 2.55 -6.17 16.17
CA LEU A 375 1.93 -4.85 16.30
C LEU A 375 0.85 -4.66 15.23
N ILE A 376 -0.33 -4.19 15.65
CA ILE A 376 -1.43 -3.87 14.75
C ILE A 376 -1.82 -2.41 14.94
N ALA A 377 -1.57 -1.61 13.92
CA ALA A 377 -1.84 -0.18 13.96
C ALA A 377 -2.93 0.21 12.96
N GLY A 378 -3.96 0.90 13.45
CA GLY A 378 -5.01 1.50 12.63
C GLY A 378 -4.49 2.54 11.65
N ARG A 379 -5.39 2.99 10.78
CA ARG A 379 -5.10 3.97 9.73
C ARG A 379 -4.63 5.29 10.35
N GLY A 380 -3.63 5.96 9.81
CA GLY A 380 -3.15 7.22 10.39
C GLY A 380 -2.18 7.10 11.57
N PHE A 381 -1.70 5.88 11.88
CA PHE A 381 -0.76 5.67 12.97
C PHE A 381 0.54 6.46 12.79
N TRP A 382 0.93 7.18 13.83
CA TRP A 382 2.09 8.07 13.82
C TRP A 382 2.90 7.92 15.10
N PRO A 383 3.91 7.03 15.15
CA PRO A 383 4.91 7.10 16.21
C PRO A 383 5.78 8.34 16.03
N GLY A 384 5.83 9.20 17.06
CA GLY A 384 6.69 10.37 17.10
C GLY A 384 8.18 10.03 17.08
N LEU A 385 9.02 11.06 17.11
CA LEU A 385 10.47 10.91 17.06
C LEU A 385 10.95 10.01 18.21
N CYS A 386 11.84 9.06 17.92
CA CYS A 386 12.44 8.16 18.90
C CYS A 386 11.42 7.39 19.78
N VAL A 387 10.27 7.01 19.22
CA VAL A 387 9.33 6.09 19.89
C VAL A 387 9.87 4.67 19.84
N SER A 388 9.83 3.95 20.96
CA SER A 388 10.15 2.51 21.01
C SER A 388 8.96 1.69 21.47
N LEU A 389 8.51 0.75 20.64
CA LEU A 389 7.46 -0.24 20.92
C LEU A 389 8.01 -1.65 20.65
N LYS A 390 8.16 -2.46 21.70
CA LYS A 390 8.76 -3.81 21.62
C LYS A 390 7.78 -4.94 21.93
N HIS A 391 6.56 -4.60 22.36
CA HIS A 391 5.56 -5.52 22.87
C HIS A 391 4.34 -5.60 21.94
N ASN A 392 3.56 -6.67 22.11
CA ASN A 392 2.26 -6.82 21.46
C ASN A 392 1.43 -5.57 21.68
N SER A 393 1.07 -4.88 20.59
CA SER A 393 0.36 -3.62 20.73
C SER A 393 -0.69 -3.44 19.64
N LYS A 394 -1.80 -2.83 20.02
CA LYS A 394 -2.91 -2.50 19.15
C LYS A 394 -3.33 -1.05 19.33
N PHE A 395 -3.48 -0.34 18.23
CA PHE A 395 -3.89 1.06 18.23
C PHE A 395 -5.07 1.29 17.29
N ALA A 396 -6.08 2.02 17.78
CA ALA A 396 -7.15 2.59 16.97
C ALA A 396 -6.62 3.62 15.94
N SER A 397 -7.51 4.07 15.06
CA SER A 397 -7.16 4.96 13.95
C SER A 397 -6.65 6.31 14.46
N PHE A 398 -5.64 6.85 13.76
CA PHE A 398 -5.03 8.16 13.95
C PHE A 398 -4.43 8.35 15.35
N ASN A 399 -3.93 7.30 15.97
CA ASN A 399 -3.17 7.44 17.20
C ASN A 399 -1.74 7.93 16.93
N ILE A 400 -1.31 8.91 17.73
CA ILE A 400 0.03 9.46 17.74
C ILE A 400 0.70 9.18 19.07
N LEU A 401 1.95 8.71 19.04
CA LEU A 401 2.74 8.49 20.26
C LEU A 401 3.73 9.63 20.43
N ALA A 402 3.77 10.20 21.63
CA ALA A 402 4.83 11.12 22.02
C ALA A 402 6.18 10.40 22.04
N LYS A 403 7.27 11.16 21.94
CA LYS A 403 8.62 10.60 22.09
C LYS A 403 8.73 9.85 23.43
N GLY A 404 9.22 8.62 23.39
CA GLY A 404 9.48 7.84 24.59
C GLY A 404 9.56 6.35 24.34
N ASP A 405 10.05 5.63 25.36
CA ASP A 405 10.02 4.18 25.42
C ASP A 405 8.71 3.72 26.05
N TYR A 406 8.01 2.80 25.42
CA TYR A 406 6.75 2.24 25.92
C TYR A 406 7.00 0.78 26.31
N PRO A 407 7.18 0.50 27.62
CA PRO A 407 7.75 -0.76 28.10
C PRO A 407 6.75 -1.92 28.20
N ALA A 408 5.47 -1.70 27.94
CA ALA A 408 4.41 -2.69 28.13
C ALA A 408 3.57 -2.89 26.85
N GLU A 409 2.80 -3.98 26.81
CA GLU A 409 1.77 -4.18 25.80
C GLU A 409 0.71 -3.07 25.88
N LEU A 410 0.37 -2.47 24.74
CA LEU A 410 -0.63 -1.41 24.66
C LEU A 410 -1.85 -1.84 23.86
N ASN A 411 -3.05 -1.61 24.38
CA ASN A 411 -4.30 -1.77 23.64
C ASN A 411 -5.10 -0.46 23.75
N ILE A 412 -4.91 0.44 22.79
CA ILE A 412 -5.50 1.77 22.82
C ILE A 412 -6.72 1.82 21.87
N PRO A 413 -7.96 1.65 22.38
CA PRO A 413 -9.17 1.59 21.56
C PRO A 413 -9.71 2.96 21.17
N VAL A 414 -9.19 4.04 21.76
CA VAL A 414 -9.66 5.40 21.51
C VAL A 414 -8.94 5.98 20.29
N PRO A 415 -9.66 6.45 19.26
CA PRO A 415 -9.05 6.99 18.06
C PRO A 415 -8.64 8.45 18.24
N PHE A 416 -7.82 8.95 17.32
CA PHE A 416 -7.32 10.33 17.28
C PHE A 416 -6.61 10.76 18.57
N ALA A 417 -6.05 9.81 19.31
CA ALA A 417 -5.47 10.08 20.62
C ALA A 417 -3.96 10.38 20.53
N LEU A 418 -3.49 11.23 21.44
CA LEU A 418 -2.08 11.30 21.81
C LEU A 418 -1.82 10.38 22.99
N ILE A 419 -0.85 9.49 22.86
CA ILE A 419 -0.42 8.59 23.91
C ILE A 419 0.98 9.02 24.35
N SER A 420 1.16 9.31 25.64
CA SER A 420 2.42 9.79 26.21
C SER A 420 2.83 8.92 27.38
N ASN A 421 4.10 8.52 27.44
CA ASN A 421 4.66 7.86 28.61
C ASN A 421 5.14 8.94 29.62
N ASP A 422 4.41 9.11 30.72
CA ASP A 422 4.79 10.04 31.79
C ASP A 422 5.63 9.30 32.84
N MET A 423 6.95 9.30 32.61
CA MET A 423 7.90 8.60 33.47
C MET A 423 7.98 9.20 34.88
N ALA A 424 7.70 10.50 35.05
CA ALA A 424 7.87 11.17 36.34
C ALA A 424 6.82 10.74 37.36
N ASN A 425 5.60 10.47 36.89
CA ASN A 425 4.49 10.01 37.71
C ASN A 425 4.22 8.51 37.56
N ASP A 426 5.11 7.78 36.86
CA ASP A 426 4.96 6.38 36.49
C ASP A 426 3.55 6.04 35.98
N GLN A 427 3.15 6.68 34.87
CA GLN A 427 1.82 6.50 34.31
C GLN A 427 1.80 6.65 32.79
N LEU A 428 0.80 6.05 32.14
CA LEU A 428 0.49 6.32 30.74
C LEU A 428 -0.58 7.40 30.66
N VAL A 429 -0.38 8.42 29.83
CA VAL A 429 -1.37 9.48 29.60
C VAL A 429 -1.94 9.34 28.20
N VAL A 430 -3.26 9.19 28.12
CA VAL A 430 -4.00 9.14 26.85
C VAL A 430 -4.89 10.37 26.76
N MET A 431 -4.69 11.13 25.68
CA MET A 431 -5.50 12.30 25.35
C MET A 431 -6.33 12.03 24.09
N PRO A 432 -7.61 11.67 24.23
CA PRO A 432 -8.53 11.52 23.12
C PRO A 432 -8.72 12.82 22.33
N ALA A 433 -9.06 12.70 21.04
CA ALA A 433 -9.32 13.83 20.14
C ALA A 433 -8.17 14.87 20.03
N TYR A 434 -6.94 14.47 20.34
CA TYR A 434 -5.75 15.33 20.30
C TYR A 434 -5.59 16.07 18.98
N TRP A 435 -5.75 15.38 17.85
CA TRP A 435 -5.61 16.00 16.53
C TRP A 435 -6.52 17.20 16.35
N PHE A 436 -7.76 17.10 16.83
CA PHE A 436 -8.74 18.15 16.66
C PHE A 436 -8.54 19.33 17.62
N MET A 437 -7.98 19.07 18.80
CA MET A 437 -7.66 20.14 19.75
C MET A 437 -6.36 20.88 19.41
N TYR A 438 -5.34 20.17 18.90
CA TYR A 438 -3.98 20.73 18.86
C TYR A 438 -3.25 20.62 17.53
N ASN A 439 -3.68 19.77 16.59
CA ASN A 439 -2.94 19.56 15.33
C ASN A 439 -3.87 19.39 14.11
N LEU A 440 -4.87 20.25 14.03
CA LEU A 440 -5.93 20.14 13.04
C LEU A 440 -5.43 20.42 11.61
N TYR A 441 -4.40 21.27 11.46
CA TYR A 441 -3.77 21.52 10.17
C TYR A 441 -3.18 20.25 9.56
N ALA A 442 -2.44 19.45 10.34
CA ALA A 442 -1.74 18.28 9.82
C ALA A 442 -2.71 17.17 9.40
N ILE A 443 -3.71 16.84 10.22
CA ILE A 443 -4.67 15.78 9.88
C ILE A 443 -5.47 16.12 8.61
N ALA A 444 -5.90 17.37 8.45
CA ALA A 444 -6.64 17.82 7.27
C ALA A 444 -5.75 17.86 6.02
N ARG A 445 -4.51 18.39 6.15
CA ARG A 445 -3.56 18.47 5.04
C ARG A 445 -3.13 17.08 4.55
N ASN A 446 -2.95 16.13 5.45
CA ASN A 446 -2.54 14.77 5.09
C ASN A 446 -3.62 14.08 4.25
N GLY A 447 -4.90 14.17 4.65
CA GLY A 447 -6.01 13.64 3.85
C GLY A 447 -6.06 14.21 2.43
N TRP A 448 -5.84 15.52 2.28
CA TRP A 448 -5.74 16.16 0.96
C TRP A 448 -4.55 15.64 0.14
N LYS A 449 -3.37 15.54 0.75
CA LYS A 449 -2.16 15.03 0.09
C LYS A 449 -2.28 13.58 -0.37
N TYR A 450 -2.92 12.72 0.39
CA TYR A 450 -3.06 11.31 0.01
C TYR A 450 -3.90 11.16 -1.27
N ASN A 451 -4.97 11.96 -1.41
CA ASN A 451 -5.75 12.02 -2.64
C ASN A 451 -4.91 12.50 -3.83
N ASP A 452 -4.15 13.59 -3.66
CA ASP A 452 -3.32 14.18 -4.72
C ASP A 452 -2.18 13.24 -5.18
N ARG A 453 -1.71 12.38 -4.27
CA ARG A 453 -0.61 11.43 -4.52
C ARG A 453 -1.07 10.08 -5.08
N ASP A 454 -2.38 9.79 -5.11
CA ASP A 454 -2.88 8.51 -5.61
C ASP A 454 -2.78 8.44 -7.15
N ALA A 455 -1.60 8.07 -7.62
CA ALA A 455 -1.23 8.03 -9.03
C ALA A 455 -1.62 6.73 -9.74
N ARG A 456 -2.31 5.80 -9.05
CA ARG A 456 -2.75 4.52 -9.63
C ARG A 456 -3.62 4.75 -10.86
N ILE A 457 -3.28 4.06 -11.94
CA ILE A 457 -4.10 3.96 -13.16
C ILE A 457 -5.36 3.15 -12.84
N GLU A 458 -5.18 1.88 -12.47
CA GLU A 458 -6.27 0.98 -12.10
C GLU A 458 -6.51 1.01 -10.58
N LYS A 459 -7.76 1.25 -10.18
CA LYS A 459 -8.16 1.40 -8.77
C LYS A 459 -9.05 0.25 -8.30
N GLU A 460 -8.58 -0.99 -8.46
CA GLU A 460 -9.33 -2.21 -8.13
C GLU A 460 -9.88 -2.24 -6.70
N GLN A 461 -9.08 -1.80 -5.72
CA GLN A 461 -9.55 -1.46 -4.38
C GLN A 461 -9.78 0.05 -4.28
N ARG A 462 -11.02 0.44 -3.95
CA ARG A 462 -11.36 1.83 -3.59
C ARG A 462 -10.73 2.15 -2.23
N LEU A 463 -9.74 3.03 -2.22
CA LEU A 463 -9.06 3.48 -1.01
C LEU A 463 -9.85 4.60 -0.34
N GLU A 464 -9.91 4.59 0.98
CA GLU A 464 -10.54 5.66 1.77
C GLU A 464 -9.47 6.54 2.42
N PHE A 465 -9.40 7.81 2.03
CA PHE A 465 -8.41 8.79 2.53
C PHE A 465 -8.98 9.79 3.55
N ASP A 466 -10.31 9.83 3.73
CA ASP A 466 -10.92 10.72 4.72
C ASP A 466 -10.57 10.26 6.13
N ALA A 467 -10.17 11.19 6.99
CA ALA A 467 -9.96 10.88 8.40
C ALA A 467 -11.27 10.44 9.09
N LEU A 468 -12.40 11.03 8.68
CA LEU A 468 -13.74 10.67 9.15
C LEU A 468 -14.37 9.66 8.19
N ALA A 469 -14.24 8.38 8.51
CA ALA A 469 -14.75 7.29 7.68
C ALA A 469 -15.36 6.20 8.56
N PRO A 470 -16.04 5.18 7.98
CA PRO A 470 -16.74 4.19 8.77
C PRO A 470 -15.93 3.52 9.89
N ASP A 471 -14.64 3.24 9.68
CA ASP A 471 -13.74 2.71 10.70
C ASP A 471 -13.58 3.66 11.88
N SER A 472 -13.12 4.88 11.62
CA SER A 472 -12.78 5.86 12.66
C SER A 472 -14.02 6.45 13.34
N ILE A 473 -15.13 6.64 12.61
CA ILE A 473 -16.42 7.07 13.18
C ILE A 473 -16.99 6.00 14.10
N HIS A 474 -16.88 4.73 13.73
CA HIS A 474 -17.32 3.65 14.61
C HIS A 474 -16.45 3.56 15.88
N GLU A 475 -15.13 3.73 15.76
CA GLU A 475 -14.22 3.85 16.89
C GLU A 475 -14.56 5.06 17.78
N MET A 476 -14.97 6.21 17.21
CA MET A 476 -15.42 7.37 17.99
C MET A 476 -16.69 7.06 18.80
N VAL A 477 -17.68 6.40 18.21
CA VAL A 477 -18.91 6.03 18.93
C VAL A 477 -18.59 5.07 20.10
N LYS A 478 -17.73 4.07 19.87
CA LYS A 478 -17.24 3.19 20.95
C LYS A 478 -16.46 3.96 22.01
N ALA A 479 -15.64 4.92 21.61
CA ALA A 479 -14.89 5.76 22.53
C ALA A 479 -15.81 6.65 23.39
N VAL A 480 -16.91 7.17 22.84
CA VAL A 480 -17.92 7.93 23.60
C VAL A 480 -18.48 7.09 24.77
N ASP A 481 -18.80 5.81 24.52
CA ASP A 481 -19.25 4.90 25.59
C ASP A 481 -18.15 4.64 26.64
N LEU A 482 -16.89 4.48 26.21
CA LEU A 482 -15.75 4.33 27.12
C LEU A 482 -15.53 5.59 27.98
N LEU A 483 -15.63 6.78 27.40
CA LEU A 483 -15.52 8.04 28.13
C LEU A 483 -16.63 8.16 29.17
N CYS A 484 -17.87 7.76 28.83
CA CYS A 484 -18.97 7.70 29.79
C CYS A 484 -18.70 6.69 30.91
N LEU A 485 -18.25 5.48 30.56
CA LEU A 485 -17.93 4.42 31.51
C LEU A 485 -16.88 4.88 32.54
N TYR A 486 -15.73 5.35 32.07
CA TYR A 486 -14.63 5.73 32.95
C TYR A 486 -14.92 6.99 33.76
N THR A 487 -15.68 7.95 33.21
CA THR A 487 -16.16 9.11 33.98
C THR A 487 -17.09 8.67 35.11
N GLY A 488 -18.04 7.76 34.82
CA GLY A 488 -18.95 7.22 35.82
C GLY A 488 -18.24 6.42 36.90
N LYS A 489 -17.22 5.63 36.54
CA LYS A 489 -16.37 4.90 37.50
C LYS A 489 -15.60 5.88 38.39
N ALA A 490 -14.95 6.88 37.82
CA ALA A 490 -14.20 7.89 38.58
C ALA A 490 -15.10 8.63 39.58
N TYR A 491 -16.30 9.03 39.14
CA TYR A 491 -17.29 9.66 40.01
C TYR A 491 -17.78 8.73 41.13
N ALA A 492 -18.03 7.46 40.82
CA ALA A 492 -18.43 6.46 41.80
C ALA A 492 -17.35 6.24 42.87
N THR A 493 -16.09 6.19 42.46
CA THR A 493 -14.95 6.07 43.37
C THR A 493 -14.85 7.30 44.28
N GLN A 494 -14.93 8.51 43.72
CA GLN A 494 -14.88 9.74 44.50
C GLN A 494 -16.05 9.88 45.49
N THR A 495 -17.24 9.39 45.13
CA THR A 495 -18.45 9.48 45.96
C THR A 495 -18.72 8.26 46.84
N GLY A 496 -17.84 7.25 46.83
CA GLY A 496 -18.02 6.00 47.59
C GLY A 496 -19.11 5.05 47.06
N ASN A 497 -19.63 5.29 45.86
CA ASN A 497 -20.67 4.50 45.19
C ASN A 497 -20.11 3.38 44.30
N THR A 498 -19.07 2.67 44.76
CA THR A 498 -18.38 1.63 43.98
C THR A 498 -19.22 0.33 43.84
N GLY A 499 -18.73 -0.62 43.03
CA GLY A 499 -19.36 -1.94 42.86
C GLY A 499 -20.63 -1.96 42.00
N LYS A 500 -20.86 -0.93 41.17
CA LYS A 500 -21.98 -0.88 40.21
C LYS A 500 -21.65 -1.64 38.92
N GLN A 501 -22.70 -1.98 38.16
CA GLN A 501 -22.55 -2.53 36.82
C GLN A 501 -22.15 -1.44 35.81
N ASP A 502 -21.47 -1.83 34.73
CA ASP A 502 -21.01 -0.91 33.67
C ASP A 502 -22.14 -0.06 33.08
N SER A 503 -23.35 -0.60 32.96
CA SER A 503 -24.54 0.14 32.49
C SER A 503 -24.88 1.35 33.38
N TRP A 504 -24.68 1.22 34.69
CA TRP A 504 -24.89 2.32 35.64
C TRP A 504 -23.79 3.38 35.51
N TYR A 505 -22.52 2.96 35.38
CA TYR A 505 -21.40 3.89 35.19
C TYR A 505 -21.56 4.68 33.90
N ILE A 506 -21.86 4.02 32.78
CA ILE A 506 -22.10 4.67 31.49
C ILE A 506 -23.22 5.71 31.60
N LYS A 507 -24.36 5.35 32.21
CA LYS A 507 -25.49 6.29 32.38
C LYS A 507 -25.11 7.49 33.24
N THR A 508 -24.35 7.28 34.31
CA THR A 508 -23.93 8.34 35.23
C THR A 508 -22.90 9.25 34.58
N GLY A 509 -21.86 8.70 33.98
CA GLY A 509 -20.85 9.49 33.26
C GLY A 509 -21.44 10.25 32.08
N LYS A 510 -22.36 9.64 31.32
CA LYS A 510 -23.10 10.33 30.26
C LYS A 510 -23.84 11.56 30.79
N LYS A 511 -24.57 11.42 31.91
CA LYS A 511 -25.29 12.54 32.53
C LYS A 511 -24.33 13.68 32.92
N LEU A 512 -23.18 13.35 33.50
CA LEU A 512 -22.18 14.35 33.88
C LEU A 512 -21.60 15.07 32.65
N LEU A 513 -21.22 14.30 31.61
CA LEU A 513 -20.61 14.82 30.38
C LEU A 513 -21.59 15.67 29.55
N GLU A 514 -22.87 15.28 29.48
CA GLU A 514 -23.93 16.05 28.82
C GLU A 514 -24.26 17.34 29.58
N ALA A 515 -24.16 17.32 30.91
CA ALA A 515 -24.37 18.50 31.75
C ALA A 515 -23.13 19.43 31.80
N ASN A 516 -21.99 18.99 31.26
CA ASN A 516 -20.70 19.65 31.44
C ASN A 516 -20.44 19.97 32.93
N ASP A 517 -20.68 18.97 33.78
CA ASP A 517 -20.66 19.13 35.23
C ASP A 517 -19.24 19.48 35.72
N PRO A 518 -19.04 20.58 36.49
CA PRO A 518 -17.72 20.98 36.99
C PRO A 518 -17.01 19.90 37.82
N VAL A 519 -17.73 18.92 38.37
CA VAL A 519 -17.12 17.81 39.11
C VAL A 519 -16.11 17.04 38.25
N ILE A 520 -16.31 16.98 36.93
CA ILE A 520 -15.45 16.24 36.00
C ILE A 520 -14.00 16.70 36.08
N ASP A 521 -13.76 18.01 36.25
CA ASP A 521 -12.41 18.57 36.36
C ASP A 521 -11.67 18.14 37.63
N THR A 522 -12.40 17.55 38.60
CA THR A 522 -11.84 17.01 39.86
C THR A 522 -11.63 15.50 39.82
N LEU A 523 -12.10 14.82 38.77
CA LEU A 523 -12.05 13.36 38.66
C LEU A 523 -10.71 12.89 38.07
N GLU A 524 -10.10 11.90 38.71
CA GLU A 524 -9.04 11.10 38.09
C GLU A 524 -9.69 9.99 37.25
N ILE A 525 -9.78 10.21 35.94
CA ILE A 525 -10.45 9.28 35.01
C ILE A 525 -9.43 8.27 34.48
N LEU A 526 -9.63 6.98 34.82
CA LEU A 526 -8.67 5.91 34.54
C LEU A 526 -9.11 5.02 33.36
N GLY A 527 -8.23 4.81 32.39
CA GLY A 527 -8.41 3.92 31.25
C GLY A 527 -8.00 2.48 31.56
N GLU A 528 -8.86 1.73 32.24
CA GLU A 528 -8.56 0.35 32.63
C GLU A 528 -8.36 -0.57 31.41
N GLY A 529 -7.26 -1.35 31.40
CA GLY A 529 -6.96 -2.34 30.35
C GLY A 529 -6.28 -1.77 29.10
N PHE A 530 -5.89 -0.50 29.10
CA PHE A 530 -5.20 0.13 27.97
C PHE A 530 -3.71 -0.22 27.90
N GLU A 531 -3.13 -0.61 29.03
CA GLU A 531 -1.74 -1.03 29.17
C GLU A 531 -1.67 -2.26 30.07
N ASN A 532 -0.81 -3.21 29.72
CA ASN A 532 -0.56 -4.41 30.51
C ASN A 532 0.51 -4.15 31.59
N SER A 533 0.15 -3.36 32.60
CA SER A 533 1.02 -3.07 33.74
C SER A 533 0.20 -2.67 34.97
N ASP A 534 0.86 -2.60 36.13
CA ASP A 534 0.22 -2.19 37.40
C ASP A 534 0.09 -0.67 37.55
N ARG A 535 0.69 0.11 36.65
CA ARG A 535 0.63 1.58 36.71
C ARG A 535 -0.67 2.13 36.13
N LYS A 536 -0.97 3.38 36.51
CA LYS A 536 -2.19 4.06 36.08
C LYS A 536 -2.14 4.44 34.60
N VAL A 537 -3.30 4.36 33.95
CA VAL A 537 -3.53 4.99 32.65
C VAL A 537 -4.52 6.13 32.83
N ILE A 538 -4.07 7.37 32.68
CA ILE A 538 -4.88 8.57 32.89
C ILE A 538 -5.49 9.02 31.56
N LEU A 539 -6.81 9.25 31.56
CA LEU A 539 -7.52 9.91 30.47
C LEU A 539 -7.66 11.40 30.78
N ILE A 540 -7.09 12.25 29.92
CA ILE A 540 -7.19 13.71 30.05
C ILE A 540 -8.09 14.31 28.98
N LYS A 541 -8.64 15.50 29.25
CA LYS A 541 -9.52 16.26 28.33
C LYS A 541 -10.77 15.46 27.89
N VAL A 542 -11.29 14.62 28.78
CA VAL A 542 -12.43 13.71 28.52
C VAL A 542 -13.68 14.49 28.10
N GLN A 543 -14.02 15.58 28.80
CA GLN A 543 -15.18 16.41 28.45
C GLN A 543 -15.05 17.00 27.04
N GLN A 544 -13.90 17.58 26.70
CA GLN A 544 -13.69 18.17 25.38
C GLN A 544 -13.72 17.11 24.28
N ALA A 545 -13.11 15.94 24.53
CA ALA A 545 -13.11 14.86 23.57
C ALA A 545 -14.51 14.28 23.34
N TYR A 546 -15.30 14.13 24.41
CA TYR A 546 -16.70 13.70 24.33
C TYR A 546 -17.50 14.61 23.39
N THR A 547 -17.45 15.93 23.62
CA THR A 547 -18.14 16.92 22.78
C THR A 547 -17.65 16.87 21.32
N ILE A 548 -16.32 16.86 21.10
CA ILE A 548 -15.74 16.82 19.76
C ILE A 548 -16.18 15.57 19.00
N PHE A 549 -16.17 14.39 19.62
CA PHE A 549 -16.61 13.17 18.94
C PHE A 549 -18.09 13.23 18.55
N LEU A 550 -18.97 13.76 19.39
CA LEU A 550 -20.38 13.96 19.02
C LEU A 550 -20.55 14.92 17.83
N ASP A 551 -19.80 16.04 17.83
CA ASP A 551 -19.83 17.04 16.76
C ASP A 551 -19.30 16.48 15.43
N LEU A 552 -18.24 15.67 15.47
CA LEU A 552 -17.63 15.06 14.29
C LEU A 552 -18.50 13.95 13.70
N VAL A 553 -19.14 13.12 14.52
CA VAL A 553 -20.13 12.14 14.04
C VAL A 553 -21.31 12.86 13.38
N THR A 554 -21.80 13.94 13.99
CA THR A 554 -22.88 14.76 13.45
C THR A 554 -22.50 15.42 12.13
N TYR A 555 -21.29 15.99 12.05
CA TYR A 555 -20.74 16.58 10.82
C TYR A 555 -20.57 15.55 9.70
N TYR A 556 -20.02 14.37 10.02
CA TYR A 556 -19.87 13.25 9.10
C TYR A 556 -21.23 12.83 8.51
N THR A 557 -22.25 12.62 9.35
CA THR A 557 -23.60 12.24 8.90
C THR A 557 -24.23 13.30 8.03
N THR A 558 -24.09 14.57 8.40
CA THR A 558 -24.66 15.66 7.61
C THR A 558 -23.97 15.79 6.25
N GLY A 559 -22.64 15.62 6.19
CA GLY A 559 -21.89 15.58 4.94
C GLY A 559 -22.36 14.45 4.01
N GLN A 560 -22.58 13.24 4.54
CA GLN A 560 -23.11 12.12 3.76
C GLN A 560 -24.53 12.38 3.25
N LEU A 561 -25.40 12.98 4.07
CA LEU A 561 -26.76 13.36 3.65
C LEU A 561 -26.75 14.41 2.54
N ILE A 562 -25.92 15.45 2.66
CA ILE A 562 -25.80 16.49 1.63
C ILE A 562 -25.31 15.89 0.31
N ASN A 563 -24.28 15.05 0.36
CA ASN A 563 -23.77 14.36 -0.83
C ASN A 563 -24.86 13.50 -1.48
N TYR A 564 -25.59 12.71 -0.68
CA TYR A 564 -26.68 11.87 -1.17
C TYR A 564 -27.79 12.69 -1.83
N ILE A 565 -28.19 13.83 -1.24
CA ILE A 565 -29.18 14.75 -1.80
C ILE A 565 -28.72 15.28 -3.17
N GLN A 566 -27.45 15.67 -3.29
CA GLN A 566 -26.89 16.22 -4.52
C GLN A 566 -26.80 15.17 -5.62
N VAL A 567 -26.25 13.98 -5.33
CA VAL A 567 -26.09 12.89 -6.30
C VAL A 567 -27.44 12.38 -6.80
N ASN A 568 -28.45 12.29 -5.92
CA ASN A 568 -29.78 11.76 -6.25
C ASN A 568 -30.80 12.86 -6.60
N ASN A 569 -30.37 14.12 -6.71
CA ASN A 569 -31.23 15.26 -7.04
C ASN A 569 -32.51 15.36 -6.18
N ILE A 570 -32.39 15.12 -4.88
CA ILE A 570 -33.53 15.15 -3.95
C ILE A 570 -34.00 16.60 -3.77
N SER A 571 -35.28 16.85 -4.06
CA SER A 571 -35.83 18.21 -4.13
C SER A 571 -36.66 18.65 -2.91
N SER A 572 -36.91 17.76 -1.94
CA SER A 572 -37.70 18.10 -0.73
C SER A 572 -37.42 17.18 0.46
N PHE A 573 -37.70 17.67 1.67
CA PHE A 573 -37.53 16.90 2.89
C PHE A 573 -38.40 15.63 2.96
N PRO A 574 -39.70 15.64 2.57
CA PRO A 574 -40.49 14.41 2.54
C PRO A 574 -39.91 13.35 1.59
N SER A 575 -39.33 13.77 0.46
CA SER A 575 -38.64 12.86 -0.45
C SER A 575 -37.37 12.29 0.19
N LEU A 576 -36.56 13.13 0.82
CA LEU A 576 -35.38 12.70 1.58
C LEU A 576 -35.77 11.66 2.62
N LYS A 577 -36.74 11.97 3.48
CA LYS A 577 -37.18 11.10 4.59
C LYS A 577 -37.66 9.72 4.11
N ARG A 578 -38.31 9.65 2.94
CA ARG A 578 -38.73 8.35 2.35
C ARG A 578 -37.57 7.56 1.76
N SER A 579 -36.53 8.25 1.29
CA SER A 579 -35.39 7.64 0.60
C SER A 579 -34.26 7.18 1.51
N VAL A 580 -34.22 7.63 2.78
CA VAL A 580 -33.19 7.24 3.74
C VAL A 580 -33.73 6.28 4.79
N HIS A 581 -32.89 5.33 5.20
CA HIS A 581 -33.22 4.35 6.23
C HIS A 581 -32.34 4.55 7.46
N PHE A 582 -32.98 4.85 8.59
CA PHE A 582 -32.30 4.90 9.88
C PHE A 582 -32.34 3.53 10.56
N THR A 583 -31.22 3.15 11.15
CA THR A 583 -31.11 1.98 12.02
C THR A 583 -30.40 2.40 13.30
N ASN A 584 -30.80 1.84 14.44
CA ASN A 584 -30.12 2.08 15.72
C ASN A 584 -28.93 1.13 15.93
N ARG A 585 -28.57 0.35 14.89
CA ARG A 585 -27.47 -0.61 14.95
C ARG A 585 -26.40 -0.22 13.95
N ILE A 586 -25.26 0.18 14.48
CA ILE A 586 -24.06 0.44 13.67
C ILE A 586 -23.49 -0.90 13.24
N LYS A 587 -23.26 -1.07 11.94
CA LYS A 587 -22.56 -2.25 11.40
C LYS A 587 -21.06 -2.08 11.66
N ASP A 588 -20.38 -3.14 12.08
CA ASP A 588 -18.91 -3.15 12.18
C ASP A 588 -18.28 -3.13 10.79
N TRP A 589 -17.09 -2.53 10.71
CA TRP A 589 -16.30 -2.37 9.48
C TRP A 589 -14.90 -2.95 9.65
N LEU A 590 -14.33 -3.38 8.53
CA LEU A 590 -12.94 -3.83 8.43
C LEU A 590 -12.20 -3.00 7.39
N ASN A 591 -10.96 -2.64 7.71
CA ASN A 591 -10.02 -2.14 6.74
C ASN A 591 -9.33 -3.34 6.05
N VAL A 592 -9.73 -3.62 4.81
CA VAL A 592 -9.26 -4.72 3.97
C VAL A 592 -8.26 -4.15 2.96
N GLY A 593 -7.01 -3.97 3.37
CA GLY A 593 -5.94 -3.47 2.48
C GLY A 593 -6.02 -1.97 2.13
N GLY A 594 -6.77 -1.18 2.89
CA GLY A 594 -7.05 0.24 2.63
C GLY A 594 -8.48 0.52 2.14
N GLN A 595 -9.22 -0.52 1.76
CA GLN A 595 -10.65 -0.44 1.44
C GLN A 595 -11.47 -0.79 2.68
N LEU A 596 -12.43 0.07 3.04
CA LEU A 596 -13.32 -0.19 4.15
C LEU A 596 -14.51 -1.01 3.67
N ILE A 597 -14.75 -2.17 4.29
CA ILE A 597 -15.84 -3.11 3.93
C ILE A 597 -16.61 -3.51 5.20
N PRO A 598 -17.96 -3.57 5.17
CA PRO A 598 -18.73 -4.08 6.30
C PRO A 598 -18.36 -5.53 6.64
N VAL A 599 -18.27 -5.85 7.94
CA VAL A 599 -17.93 -7.21 8.41
C VAL A 599 -18.88 -8.25 7.81
N ALA A 600 -20.16 -7.94 7.69
CA ALA A 600 -21.16 -8.87 7.14
C ALA A 600 -20.86 -9.29 5.69
N GLU A 601 -20.38 -8.37 4.84
CA GLU A 601 -20.04 -8.69 3.45
C GLU A 601 -18.75 -9.50 3.37
N VAL A 602 -17.76 -9.23 4.25
CA VAL A 602 -16.56 -10.07 4.36
C VAL A 602 -16.91 -11.50 4.82
N MET A 603 -17.81 -11.65 5.79
CA MET A 603 -18.26 -12.97 6.25
C MET A 603 -19.03 -13.72 5.16
N LYS A 604 -19.85 -13.01 4.38
CA LYS A 604 -20.53 -13.56 3.21
C LYS A 604 -19.52 -14.00 2.15
N PHE A 605 -18.52 -13.18 1.84
CA PHE A 605 -17.42 -13.54 0.95
C PHE A 605 -16.70 -14.81 1.41
N ARG A 606 -16.32 -14.92 2.70
CA ARG A 606 -15.69 -16.13 3.26
C ARG A 606 -16.54 -17.38 3.03
N LYS A 607 -17.85 -17.30 3.31
CA LYS A 607 -18.79 -18.39 3.03
C LYS A 607 -18.89 -18.72 1.53
N GLN A 608 -18.79 -17.74 0.66
CA GLN A 608 -18.76 -17.94 -0.79
C GLN A 608 -17.48 -18.62 -1.26
N VAL A 609 -16.32 -18.35 -0.65
CA VAL A 609 -15.08 -19.10 -0.91
C VAL A 609 -15.24 -20.56 -0.49
N HIS A 610 -15.80 -20.80 0.71
CA HIS A 610 -16.03 -22.18 1.21
C HIS A 610 -16.95 -22.98 0.30
N THR A 611 -18.05 -22.37 -0.15
CA THR A 611 -19.03 -23.03 -1.03
C THR A 611 -18.56 -23.10 -2.49
N GLY A 612 -17.37 -22.59 -2.82
CA GLY A 612 -16.83 -22.59 -4.19
C GLY A 612 -17.58 -21.65 -5.13
N LYS A 613 -18.26 -20.62 -4.63
CA LYS A 613 -18.81 -19.54 -5.45
C LYS A 613 -17.72 -18.56 -5.90
N ILE A 614 -16.74 -18.30 -5.03
CA ILE A 614 -15.48 -17.64 -5.39
C ILE A 614 -14.47 -18.74 -5.70
N LYS A 615 -13.90 -18.72 -6.91
CA LYS A 615 -13.08 -19.83 -7.45
C LYS A 615 -11.70 -19.39 -7.94
N SER A 616 -11.40 -18.10 -7.97
CA SER A 616 -10.14 -17.54 -8.47
C SER A 616 -9.83 -16.19 -7.81
N TRP A 617 -8.62 -15.68 -8.03
CA TRP A 617 -8.27 -14.30 -7.65
C TRP A 617 -9.10 -13.25 -8.41
N ASP A 618 -9.49 -13.53 -9.67
CA ASP A 618 -10.40 -12.64 -10.41
C ASP A 618 -11.74 -12.45 -9.70
N ASP A 619 -12.31 -13.52 -9.15
CA ASP A 619 -13.55 -13.44 -8.37
C ASP A 619 -13.34 -12.63 -7.07
N VAL A 620 -12.17 -12.75 -6.44
CA VAL A 620 -11.81 -11.95 -5.24
C VAL A 620 -11.67 -10.47 -5.60
N HIS A 621 -10.98 -10.16 -6.69
CA HIS A 621 -10.80 -8.78 -7.15
C HIS A 621 -12.12 -8.18 -7.62
N GLN A 622 -13.00 -8.98 -8.24
CA GLN A 622 -14.35 -8.56 -8.57
C GLN A 622 -15.21 -8.27 -7.33
N PHE A 623 -15.04 -9.05 -6.25
CA PHE A 623 -15.66 -8.73 -4.96
C PHE A 623 -15.22 -7.35 -4.46
N TYR A 624 -13.93 -7.00 -4.54
CA TYR A 624 -13.45 -5.67 -4.13
C TYR A 624 -14.05 -4.55 -4.98
N LYS A 625 -14.15 -4.73 -6.31
CA LYS A 625 -14.78 -3.76 -7.21
C LYS A 625 -16.25 -3.52 -6.82
N ILE A 626 -17.04 -4.58 -6.65
CA ILE A 626 -18.44 -4.49 -6.22
C ILE A 626 -18.57 -3.78 -4.86
N GLN A 627 -17.72 -4.11 -3.88
CA GLN A 627 -17.75 -3.43 -2.58
C GLN A 627 -17.33 -1.96 -2.68
N GLY A 628 -16.47 -1.60 -3.64
CA GLY A 628 -16.07 -0.23 -3.92
C GLY A 628 -17.20 0.61 -4.52
N GLU A 629 -18.01 0.01 -5.40
CA GLU A 629 -19.21 0.60 -6.00
C GLU A 629 -20.31 0.84 -4.95
N LEU A 630 -20.53 -0.13 -4.07
CA LEU A 630 -21.54 -0.05 -2.98
C LEU A 630 -21.09 0.82 -1.80
N TYR A 631 -19.85 1.29 -1.80
CA TYR A 631 -19.24 1.95 -0.65
C TYR A 631 -20.01 3.18 -0.18
N ASP A 632 -20.45 4.06 -1.09
CA ASP A 632 -21.14 5.30 -0.72
C ASP A 632 -22.51 5.04 -0.08
N GLU A 633 -23.25 4.03 -0.57
CA GLU A 633 -24.51 3.59 0.03
C GLU A 633 -24.29 3.07 1.45
N TYR A 634 -23.29 2.20 1.64
CA TYR A 634 -22.94 1.67 2.95
C TYR A 634 -22.41 2.75 3.90
N LYS A 635 -21.62 3.70 3.40
CA LYS A 635 -21.07 4.85 4.15
C LYS A 635 -22.20 5.75 4.66
N LEU A 636 -23.22 6.01 3.84
CA LEU A 636 -24.43 6.75 4.25
C LEU A 636 -25.23 6.00 5.31
N ALA A 637 -25.53 4.71 5.09
CA ALA A 637 -26.28 3.89 6.04
C ALA A 637 -25.56 3.81 7.39
N HIS A 638 -24.23 3.68 7.37
CA HIS A 638 -23.40 3.76 8.56
C HIS A 638 -23.53 5.12 9.25
N ALA A 639 -23.44 6.23 8.52
CA ALA A 639 -23.53 7.56 9.08
C ALA A 639 -24.86 7.84 9.78
N LEU A 640 -25.97 7.43 9.16
CA LEU A 640 -27.30 7.56 9.77
C LEU A 640 -27.42 6.73 11.05
N ALA A 641 -26.83 5.53 11.06
CA ALA A 641 -26.81 4.67 12.24
C ALA A 641 -25.98 5.27 13.37
N SER A 642 -24.77 5.75 13.07
CA SER A 642 -23.88 6.39 14.04
C SER A 642 -24.55 7.58 14.71
N TRP A 643 -25.16 8.47 13.92
CA TRP A 643 -25.88 9.62 14.46
C TRP A 643 -27.10 9.22 15.29
N SER A 644 -27.87 8.22 14.86
CA SER A 644 -29.05 7.75 15.60
C SER A 644 -28.68 7.19 16.99
N VAL A 645 -27.56 6.47 17.08
CA VAL A 645 -27.03 5.96 18.35
C VAL A 645 -26.61 7.11 19.28
N ILE A 646 -25.81 8.07 18.79
CA ILE A 646 -25.28 9.12 19.66
C ILE A 646 -26.33 10.16 20.07
N SER A 647 -27.24 10.53 19.17
CA SER A 647 -28.31 11.50 19.43
C SER A 647 -29.48 10.90 20.20
N GLY A 648 -29.61 9.57 20.18
CA GLY A 648 -30.80 8.88 20.66
C GLY A 648 -32.06 9.16 19.85
N ILE A 649 -31.97 9.82 18.68
CA ILE A 649 -33.10 10.11 17.78
C ILE A 649 -33.24 8.98 16.78
N SER A 650 -34.41 8.34 16.75
CA SER A 650 -34.75 7.29 15.78
C SER A 650 -35.30 7.89 14.48
N GLY A 651 -35.24 7.13 13.38
CA GLY A 651 -35.73 7.59 12.07
C GLY A 651 -37.17 8.09 12.05
N ASN A 652 -38.05 7.50 12.87
CA ASN A 652 -39.44 7.96 12.99
C ASN A 652 -39.53 9.39 13.55
N ARG A 653 -38.62 9.73 14.46
CA ARG A 653 -38.50 11.06 15.08
C ARG A 653 -37.68 12.05 14.25
N PHE A 654 -37.02 11.60 13.18
CA PHE A 654 -36.33 12.49 12.24
C PHE A 654 -37.36 13.34 11.48
N ASN A 655 -37.40 14.64 11.79
CA ASN A 655 -38.30 15.62 11.20
C ASN A 655 -37.53 16.81 10.61
N ALA A 656 -38.25 17.76 9.99
CA ALA A 656 -37.64 18.90 9.32
C ALA A 656 -36.78 19.75 10.29
N GLY A 657 -37.25 19.94 11.53
CA GLY A 657 -36.50 20.61 12.59
C GLY A 657 -35.20 19.89 12.93
N CYS A 658 -35.24 18.57 13.12
CA CYS A 658 -34.02 17.78 13.34
C CYS A 658 -33.02 17.92 12.18
N PHE A 659 -33.51 17.94 10.94
CA PHE A 659 -32.64 18.10 9.78
C PHE A 659 -32.05 19.52 9.70
N LYS A 660 -32.82 20.55 10.04
CA LYS A 660 -32.32 21.92 10.18
C LYS A 660 -31.21 21.99 11.23
N ASP A 661 -31.43 21.39 12.40
CA ASP A 661 -30.46 21.39 13.49
C ASP A 661 -29.17 20.67 13.10
N LEU A 662 -29.27 19.54 12.37
CA LEU A 662 -28.12 18.85 11.78
C LEU A 662 -27.32 19.76 10.84
N LEU A 663 -28.00 20.44 9.91
CA LEU A 663 -27.37 21.34 8.96
C LEU A 663 -26.67 22.52 9.66
N VAL A 664 -27.31 23.11 10.66
CA VAL A 664 -26.74 24.21 11.45
C VAL A 664 -25.54 23.74 12.27
N ALA A 665 -25.64 22.58 12.92
CA ALA A 665 -24.54 21.97 13.67
C ALA A 665 -23.35 21.69 12.75
N ALA A 666 -23.58 21.12 11.57
CA ALA A 666 -22.52 20.83 10.61
C ALA A 666 -21.81 22.10 10.10
N VAL A 667 -22.54 23.21 9.91
CA VAL A 667 -21.93 24.50 9.58
C VAL A 667 -21.02 24.97 10.72
N ARG A 668 -21.49 24.91 11.97
CA ARG A 668 -20.67 25.28 13.15
C ARG A 668 -19.41 24.42 13.24
N THR A 669 -19.52 23.11 13.03
CA THR A 669 -18.37 22.21 13.02
C THR A 669 -17.40 22.57 11.89
N LYS A 670 -17.86 22.75 10.64
CA LYS A 670 -16.96 23.13 9.53
C LYS A 670 -16.31 24.50 9.74
N GLU A 671 -17.01 25.46 10.35
CA GLU A 671 -16.43 26.74 10.76
C GLU A 671 -15.30 26.56 11.78
N TRP A 672 -15.57 25.79 12.84
CA TRP A 672 -14.57 25.45 13.86
C TRP A 672 -13.36 24.74 13.26
N LEU A 673 -13.58 23.71 12.43
CA LEU A 673 -12.51 23.01 11.71
C LEU A 673 -11.70 24.02 10.86
N THR A 674 -12.34 24.79 10.00
CA THR A 674 -11.64 25.73 9.10
C THR A 674 -10.83 26.77 9.88
N LYS A 675 -11.39 27.31 10.97
CA LYS A 675 -10.69 28.23 11.87
C LYS A 675 -9.50 27.54 12.54
N GLY A 676 -9.69 26.34 13.09
CA GLY A 676 -8.63 25.56 13.73
C GLY A 676 -7.49 25.17 12.78
N ILE A 677 -7.77 24.94 11.48
CA ILE A 677 -6.72 24.70 10.47
C ILE A 677 -5.81 25.93 10.38
N TYR A 678 -6.40 27.11 10.30
CA TYR A 678 -5.66 28.37 10.25
C TYR A 678 -4.88 28.61 11.55
N GLU A 679 -5.55 28.58 12.70
CA GLU A 679 -4.92 28.84 14.01
C GLU A 679 -3.80 27.85 14.32
N SER A 680 -3.97 26.57 13.97
CA SER A 680 -2.94 25.54 14.14
C SER A 680 -1.67 25.85 13.34
N ARG A 681 -1.80 26.44 12.14
CA ARG A 681 -0.63 26.83 11.32
C ARG A 681 -0.09 28.20 11.69
N GLU A 682 -0.93 29.13 12.11
CA GLU A 682 -0.55 30.48 12.56
C GLU A 682 0.40 30.44 13.76
N LYS A 683 0.27 29.44 14.64
CA LYS A 683 1.23 29.19 15.74
C LYS A 683 2.68 29.10 15.26
N ASP A 684 2.91 28.62 14.04
CA ASP A 684 4.26 28.53 13.48
C ASP A 684 4.87 29.91 13.20
N TYR A 685 4.03 30.89 12.88
CA TYR A 685 4.41 32.25 12.51
C TYR A 685 4.39 33.25 13.67
N THR A 686 3.88 32.82 14.83
CA THR A 686 3.74 33.67 16.03
C THR A 686 4.54 33.16 17.23
N ASN A 687 4.97 31.90 17.21
CA ASN A 687 5.74 31.33 18.31
C ASN A 687 7.19 31.87 18.34
N PRO A 688 7.62 32.56 19.40
CA PRO A 688 8.96 33.15 19.47
C PRO A 688 10.08 32.12 19.32
N PHE A 689 9.91 30.89 19.80
CA PHE A 689 10.90 29.81 19.65
C PHE A 689 11.02 29.28 18.21
N ARG A 690 9.98 29.48 17.40
CA ARG A 690 10.03 29.17 15.97
C ARG A 690 10.61 30.32 15.15
N LEU A 691 10.36 31.55 15.60
CA LEU A 691 10.87 32.76 14.95
C LEU A 691 12.34 33.04 15.24
N MET A 692 12.90 32.50 16.33
CA MET A 692 14.27 32.79 16.81
C MET A 692 15.40 32.48 15.81
N VAL A 693 15.12 31.72 14.74
CA VAL A 693 16.11 31.35 13.71
C VAL A 693 16.17 32.35 12.55
N PHE A 694 15.34 33.38 12.56
CA PHE A 694 15.32 34.44 11.56
C PHE A 694 15.71 35.77 12.17
N ASP A 695 16.52 36.53 11.46
CA ASP A 695 16.93 37.87 11.88
C ASP A 695 15.75 38.86 11.80
N ASN A 696 14.82 38.64 10.87
CA ASN A 696 13.63 39.47 10.69
C ASN A 696 12.50 38.74 9.95
N LYS A 697 11.33 39.39 9.90
CA LYS A 697 10.12 38.87 9.25
C LYS A 697 10.28 38.69 7.73
N GLU A 698 11.03 39.55 7.05
CA GLU A 698 11.23 39.45 5.60
C GLU A 698 12.02 38.18 5.23
N GLU A 699 13.06 37.86 6.00
CA GLU A 699 13.80 36.60 5.86
C GLU A 699 12.87 35.40 6.08
N MET A 700 12.12 35.39 7.19
CA MET A 700 11.17 34.32 7.49
C MET A 700 10.17 34.13 6.33
N GLU A 701 9.59 35.20 5.79
CA GLU A 701 8.62 35.11 4.69
C GLU A 701 9.26 34.62 3.39
N LYS A 702 10.52 34.97 3.11
CA LYS A 702 11.27 34.40 1.96
C LYS A 702 11.58 32.91 2.15
N VAL A 703 11.83 32.46 3.38
CA VAL A 703 12.19 31.06 3.69
C VAL A 703 10.96 30.15 3.81
N TRP A 704 9.91 30.59 4.51
CA TRP A 704 8.70 29.79 4.78
C TRP A 704 7.52 30.09 3.85
N GLY A 705 7.56 31.22 3.15
CA GLY A 705 6.37 31.78 2.51
C GLY A 705 5.44 32.46 3.52
N ARG A 706 4.63 33.38 3.02
CA ARG A 706 3.60 34.08 3.82
C ARG A 706 2.45 33.14 4.16
N LEU A 707 1.87 33.30 5.35
CA LEU A 707 0.77 32.46 5.82
C LEU A 707 -0.48 32.63 4.94
N GLU A 708 -0.73 33.86 4.49
CA GLU A 708 -1.87 34.25 3.66
C GLU A 708 -1.84 33.58 2.29
N ASP A 709 -0.64 33.24 1.80
CA ASP A 709 -0.43 32.58 0.51
C ASP A 709 -0.57 31.06 0.60
N ASN A 710 -0.86 30.49 1.79
CA ASN A 710 -1.00 29.05 1.95
C ASN A 710 -2.21 28.52 1.18
N SER A 711 -1.95 27.85 0.05
CA SER A 711 -2.97 27.36 -0.87
C SER A 711 -4.00 26.43 -0.22
N PHE A 712 -3.56 25.56 0.71
CA PHE A 712 -4.44 24.63 1.41
C PHE A 712 -5.41 25.36 2.36
N ILE A 713 -4.95 26.37 3.10
CA ILE A 713 -5.81 27.18 3.97
C ILE A 713 -6.86 27.93 3.13
N ASN A 714 -6.44 28.52 2.01
CA ASN A 714 -7.33 29.25 1.13
C ASN A 714 -8.38 28.34 0.48
N LEU A 715 -7.99 27.10 0.13
CA LEU A 715 -8.92 26.07 -0.31
C LEU A 715 -9.98 25.77 0.76
N GLN A 716 -9.57 25.56 2.02
CA GLN A 716 -10.51 25.26 3.11
C GLN A 716 -11.47 26.42 3.40
N LYS A 717 -11.00 27.68 3.32
CA LYS A 717 -11.86 28.87 3.42
C LYS A 717 -12.91 28.91 2.30
N LYS A 718 -12.52 28.55 1.07
CA LYS A 718 -13.43 28.45 -0.08
C LYS A 718 -14.47 27.35 0.12
N GLU A 719 -14.04 26.16 0.52
CA GLU A 719 -14.94 25.03 0.82
C GLU A 719 -15.96 25.39 1.89
N LEU A 720 -15.56 26.07 2.97
CA LEU A 720 -16.49 26.54 3.99
C LEU A 720 -17.55 27.50 3.40
N LYS A 721 -17.14 28.44 2.55
CA LYS A 721 -18.06 29.38 1.89
C LYS A 721 -19.08 28.64 1.03
N ASP A 722 -18.63 27.66 0.25
CA ASP A 722 -19.51 26.88 -0.64
C ASP A 722 -20.40 25.89 0.13
N PHE A 723 -19.90 25.33 1.24
CA PHE A 723 -20.69 24.52 2.16
C PHE A 723 -21.83 25.34 2.80
N LYS A 724 -21.54 26.55 3.30
CA LYS A 724 -22.58 27.46 3.83
C LYS A 724 -23.65 27.81 2.81
N LYS A 725 -23.26 28.10 1.56
CA LYS A 725 -24.22 28.35 0.47
C LYS A 725 -25.11 27.14 0.23
N THR A 726 -24.51 25.94 0.18
CA THR A 726 -25.24 24.69 -0.03
C THR A 726 -26.26 24.46 1.08
N VAL A 727 -25.85 24.64 2.34
CA VAL A 727 -26.74 24.50 3.50
C VAL A 727 -27.88 25.52 3.46
N ASN A 728 -27.59 26.81 3.21
CA ASN A 728 -28.63 27.85 3.12
C ASN A 728 -29.65 27.56 2.01
N ARG A 729 -29.18 27.06 0.86
CA ARG A 729 -30.05 26.63 -0.22
C ARG A 729 -30.94 25.46 0.23
N LEU A 730 -30.38 24.43 0.87
CA LEU A 730 -31.17 23.30 1.36
C LEU A 730 -32.21 23.72 2.40
N VAL A 731 -31.87 24.60 3.35
CA VAL A 731 -32.82 25.13 4.33
C VAL A 731 -33.99 25.84 3.64
N THR A 732 -33.71 26.61 2.58
CA THR A 732 -34.73 27.34 1.82
C THR A 732 -35.59 26.39 0.98
N ASP A 733 -34.96 25.56 0.14
CA ASP A 733 -35.63 24.70 -0.83
C ASP A 733 -36.48 23.63 -0.13
N PHE A 734 -35.99 23.08 0.98
CA PHE A 734 -36.70 22.04 1.72
C PHE A 734 -37.67 22.61 2.76
N ARG A 735 -37.73 23.94 2.92
CA ARG A 735 -38.60 24.65 3.87
C ARG A 735 -38.40 24.18 5.32
N LEU A 736 -37.15 24.17 5.78
CA LEU A 736 -36.72 23.62 7.07
C LEU A 736 -36.82 24.61 8.24
#